data_AF-A0A2A4QGN0-F1
#
_entry.id   AF-A0A2A4QGN0-F1
#
_cell.length_a   1.000
_cell.length_b   1.000
_cell.length_c   1.000
_cell.angle_alpha   90.00
_cell.angle_beta   90.00
_cell.angle_gamma   90.00
#
_symmetry.space_group_name_H-M   'P 1'
#
loop_
_entity.id
_entity.type
_entity.pdbx_description
1 polymer ?
#
loop_
_entity_poly.entity_id
_entity_poly.type
_entity_poly.pdbx_seq_one_letter_code
_entity_poly.pdbx_strand_id
1 'polypeptide(L)'
;MVRGSSKSYLMIGASLLLCILSSEAKAQRTCATDQYEAQMLADNPKYGIIIDQIRAQSQQWIQNNINAQTSKKAVITIPVVVHVVYNTNAQNISDAQISSQITVLNEDYRRTNADATNTPTAFLNVAADSEIEFCLAQQDPNGNASTGITRTNTTTTSFSTNDNVKLTSNGGKDAWPRDDYLNIWVCNLGNSLLGYATPPGGQAWRDGVVVLYTAFGTLGTASSPFDKGRTTTHEVGHWLNVNHTFNGGCAGTTSSNCASAGDFICDTPPTSSPNYFCPSTSQNTCTETPTDLNDMHMNFMDYTNDACMNLFTTGQKNVMVATLNGSRASILSSIGCVNPVGIALDAGISLIISPTGTACNTTVTPVVTIQNFGTTTLTSATINYDVDGGTNNTASWTGSLATNTTENVTLPGITVSAGGHTFNASTTAPNSGTDGDGGNDASSQTFTISTSGSSLPFTEGFEGGTFPPSGWTLDNPDANVTWSAVTTASGFGNSSACLQMDFYSAAENIQGQSDYLYTVSLDLSNASSPTVMDFNLAYTKYDATYFDSLYIYGSSDCGLTWQVIYANGSTAMQTAVDDTSYFIPTNSQWTAESINLDAYNGNSSFQLLFHAKSYWGNNLYIDDINIYTNSSGTPPVTNFTASTTSICEGESVTFTDVSTNSPTQWAWSFTGGSPSTSTSQNPNVVYSTTGSYTVSLTATNSDGSNTKTTNGMITVNASPALTVASTDATCGSCDGTATASGSSGASPYTYIWGTSPIQSGAMANNLCTGTYLVTVTDANGCSETSTLSVASGGGSLTASSTSNSTSCLGACDGVASAAGANGATPYTYAWNTSPTQSTSIATGLCAGNYDATVTDASGCVATTSVTIGSGPSILASATSTDANCANVCDGNASVTISGGTAPFNYYWNSSPSQSTSIATGLCAGNYGVAIEDANGCTASDQITINEPIAISNTTSSTDATCGVSDGSASVSASNGITPYSYLWSDGQTSSMASSLAASVYYVTVTDDNGCTSVSSVSVSNVGAPIMFTIAQSPLCYGGSDGSASITASGGTLPYSFLWSDAVSQTNSIATGLTAGIYNVTLTDSSSCIATSVITITEPALLSTSLTYIKVSSDSTCDGSASANVTGGTPPYTYLWNDPAAQTLATAFGLCLGSQTVAITDANGCTTTKSIYVDSVVMGIIVIQQSFEFNIYPNPTTGVVHLDFGENDNRDVNVSVFDISGKIILLQDIAGTAKENYNIDLSEYSRGIYYVRVHDGKSVHTKKISLIR
;
A
#
# COMPACT_ATOMS: atom_id res chain seq x y z
N MET A 1 -32.25 32.96 -47.96
CA MET A 1 -32.29 32.99 -49.45
C MET A 1 -30.87 33.23 -49.95
N VAL A 2 -30.45 32.50 -51.01
CA VAL A 2 -29.15 32.59 -51.75
C VAL A 2 -27.94 32.05 -50.96
N ARG A 3 -27.46 30.80 -51.07
CA ARG A 3 -26.88 29.99 -52.18
C ARG A 3 -25.70 30.65 -52.93
N GLY A 4 -24.49 30.13 -52.71
CA GLY A 4 -23.59 29.73 -53.81
C GLY A 4 -22.16 30.28 -53.85
N SER A 5 -21.21 29.34 -53.69
CA SER A 5 -19.92 29.18 -54.41
C SER A 5 -18.73 30.10 -54.18
N SER A 6 -17.59 29.47 -53.85
CA SER A 6 -16.31 29.67 -54.55
C SER A 6 -15.40 28.43 -54.38
N LYS A 7 -15.12 27.76 -55.53
CA LYS A 7 -14.14 26.69 -55.76
C LYS A 7 -12.78 27.28 -56.09
N SER A 8 -11.70 26.53 -55.84
CA SER A 8 -10.47 26.33 -56.66
C SER A 8 -9.46 25.53 -55.81
N TYR A 9 -8.84 24.39 -56.18
CA TYR A 9 -8.43 23.81 -57.47
C TYR A 9 -8.60 22.27 -57.47
N LEU A 10 -8.85 21.71 -58.67
CA LEU A 10 -9.06 20.30 -58.98
C LEU A 10 -8.09 19.86 -60.08
N MET A 11 -7.28 18.84 -59.81
CA MET A 11 -6.55 17.92 -60.73
C MET A 11 -5.95 16.87 -59.78
N ILE A 12 -6.11 15.55 -59.85
CA ILE A 12 -6.44 14.57 -60.89
C ILE A 12 -7.11 13.38 -60.17
N GLY A 13 -8.12 12.77 -60.80
CA GLY A 13 -8.76 11.55 -60.31
C GLY A 13 -8.18 10.27 -60.90
N ALA A 14 -8.45 9.18 -60.18
CA ALA A 14 -8.38 7.76 -60.56
C ALA A 14 -7.02 7.04 -60.44
N SER A 15 -6.70 6.61 -59.21
CA SER A 15 -6.16 5.28 -58.87
C SER A 15 -5.99 5.17 -57.35
N LEU A 16 -6.85 4.40 -56.66
CA LEU A 16 -6.51 3.52 -55.53
C LEU A 16 -7.81 3.06 -54.84
N LEU A 17 -8.23 1.84 -55.16
CA LEU A 17 -9.01 0.99 -54.27
C LEU A 17 -8.04 -0.11 -53.84
N LEU A 18 -7.26 0.09 -52.78
CA LEU A 18 -6.49 -0.96 -52.10
C LEU A 18 -6.00 -0.47 -50.72
N CYS A 19 -6.38 -1.20 -49.67
CA CYS A 19 -5.84 -1.26 -48.32
C CYS A 19 -5.39 0.03 -47.62
N ILE A 20 -6.26 0.60 -46.76
CA ILE A 20 -5.82 1.28 -45.55
C ILE A 20 -5.76 0.21 -44.46
N LEU A 21 -4.59 -0.40 -44.28
CA LEU A 21 -4.21 -1.03 -43.02
C LEU A 21 -3.46 0.05 -42.24
N SER A 22 -4.09 0.60 -41.22
CA SER A 22 -3.39 1.29 -40.14
C SER A 22 -2.45 0.26 -39.48
N SER A 23 -1.14 0.47 -39.58
CA SER A 23 -0.18 -0.25 -38.76
C SER A 23 -0.31 0.25 -37.32
N GLU A 24 -1.13 -0.42 -36.52
CA GLU A 24 -1.00 -0.36 -35.06
C GLU A 24 0.41 -0.86 -34.69
N ALA A 25 1.17 -0.05 -33.98
CA ALA A 25 2.42 -0.49 -33.38
C ALA A 25 2.09 -1.56 -32.32
N LYS A 26 2.38 -2.82 -32.62
CA LYS A 26 2.13 -3.93 -31.69
C LYS A 26 3.04 -3.76 -30.45
N ALA A 27 2.46 -3.86 -29.25
CA ALA A 27 3.20 -3.79 -27.99
C ALA A 27 4.25 -4.92 -27.90
N GLN A 28 5.47 -4.56 -27.47
CA GLN A 28 6.60 -5.49 -27.27
C GLN A 28 6.76 -5.76 -25.77
N ARG A 29 7.25 -6.95 -25.38
CA ARG A 29 7.63 -7.21 -23.99
C ARG A 29 8.75 -6.26 -23.59
N THR A 30 8.64 -5.63 -22.43
CA THR A 30 9.78 -4.98 -21.81
C THR A 30 9.88 -5.44 -20.35
N CYS A 31 11.02 -6.03 -20.01
CA CYS A 31 11.47 -6.32 -18.65
C CYS A 31 12.63 -5.35 -18.35
N ALA A 32 12.67 -4.85 -17.13
CA ALA A 32 13.70 -3.90 -16.69
C ALA A 32 14.73 -4.51 -15.72
N THR A 33 14.77 -5.84 -15.57
CA THR A 33 15.67 -6.50 -14.61
C THR A 33 17.14 -6.17 -14.83
N ASP A 34 17.65 -6.22 -16.07
CA ASP A 34 19.06 -5.86 -16.36
C ASP A 34 19.36 -4.38 -16.04
N GLN A 35 18.41 -3.49 -16.33
CA GLN A 35 18.53 -2.05 -16.01
C GLN A 35 18.51 -1.82 -14.50
N TYR A 36 17.68 -2.58 -13.79
CA TYR A 36 17.52 -2.53 -12.35
C TYR A 36 18.74 -3.13 -11.62
N GLU A 37 19.32 -4.24 -12.11
CA GLU A 37 20.59 -4.80 -11.61
C GLU A 37 21.74 -3.80 -11.83
N ALA A 38 21.79 -3.12 -12.98
CA ALA A 38 22.76 -2.06 -13.25
C ALA A 38 22.60 -0.86 -12.31
N GLN A 39 21.36 -0.48 -11.99
CA GLN A 39 21.08 0.56 -10.99
C GLN A 39 21.56 0.12 -9.59
N MET A 40 21.25 -1.10 -9.17
CA MET A 40 21.72 -1.65 -7.90
C MET A 40 23.25 -1.69 -7.80
N LEU A 41 23.95 -1.98 -8.91
CA LEU A 41 25.40 -1.96 -8.98
C LEU A 41 25.97 -0.53 -8.89
N ALA A 42 25.28 0.45 -9.50
CA ALA A 42 25.63 1.87 -9.39
C ALA A 42 25.41 2.39 -7.96
N ASP A 43 24.31 1.98 -7.32
CA ASP A 43 23.95 2.35 -5.94
C ASP A 43 24.88 1.67 -4.93
N ASN A 44 25.33 0.45 -5.20
CA ASN A 44 26.17 -0.34 -4.31
C ASN A 44 27.26 -1.12 -5.07
N PRO A 45 28.49 -0.57 -5.17
CA PRO A 45 29.61 -1.24 -5.82
C PRO A 45 29.99 -2.62 -5.22
N LYS A 46 29.60 -2.93 -3.98
CA LYS A 46 29.82 -4.26 -3.36
C LYS A 46 28.87 -5.32 -3.92
N TYR A 47 27.74 -4.93 -4.52
CA TYR A 47 26.77 -5.84 -5.11
C TYR A 47 27.39 -6.68 -6.24
N GLY A 48 28.29 -6.10 -7.04
CA GLY A 48 29.02 -6.83 -8.09
C GLY A 48 29.85 -7.99 -7.56
N ILE A 49 30.51 -7.81 -6.41
CA ILE A 49 31.29 -8.87 -5.75
C ILE A 49 30.36 -9.99 -5.25
N ILE A 50 29.20 -9.62 -4.69
CA ILE A 50 28.21 -10.57 -4.17
C ILE A 50 27.65 -11.43 -5.31
N ILE A 51 27.27 -10.80 -6.42
CA ILE A 51 26.77 -11.52 -7.60
C ILE A 51 27.82 -12.49 -8.15
N ASP A 52 29.08 -12.06 -8.28
CA ASP A 52 30.16 -12.93 -8.75
C ASP A 52 30.38 -14.13 -7.82
N GLN A 53 30.26 -13.92 -6.51
CA GLN A 53 30.30 -15.00 -5.52
C GLN A 53 29.12 -15.96 -5.66
N ILE A 54 27.89 -15.45 -5.81
CA ILE A 54 26.69 -16.27 -6.00
C ILE A 54 26.79 -17.08 -7.30
N ARG A 55 27.26 -16.47 -8.39
CA ARG A 55 27.51 -17.16 -9.67
C ARG A 55 28.54 -18.27 -9.51
N ALA A 56 29.68 -17.99 -8.87
CA ALA A 56 30.72 -18.99 -8.62
C ALA A 56 30.22 -20.15 -7.75
N GLN A 57 29.48 -19.85 -6.68
CA GLN A 57 28.89 -20.86 -5.80
C GLN A 57 27.85 -21.72 -6.52
N SER A 58 27.00 -21.10 -7.35
CA SER A 58 25.99 -21.81 -8.14
C SER A 58 26.65 -22.78 -9.12
N GLN A 59 27.67 -22.33 -9.85
CA GLN A 59 28.43 -23.18 -10.78
C GLN A 59 29.16 -24.32 -10.05
N GLN A 60 29.75 -24.04 -8.89
CA GLN A 60 30.39 -25.07 -8.06
C GLN A 60 29.38 -26.11 -7.56
N TRP A 61 28.20 -25.67 -7.11
CA TRP A 61 27.12 -26.56 -6.69
C TRP A 61 26.66 -27.46 -7.83
N ILE A 62 26.44 -26.88 -9.02
CA ILE A 62 26.02 -27.62 -10.22
C ILE A 62 27.07 -28.67 -10.57
N GLN A 63 28.35 -28.30 -10.63
CA GLN A 63 29.44 -29.22 -10.96
C GLN A 63 29.55 -30.39 -9.97
N ASN A 64 29.34 -30.12 -8.68
CA ASN A 64 29.39 -31.14 -7.62
C ASN A 64 28.18 -32.08 -7.64
N ASN A 65 27.04 -31.64 -8.16
CA ASN A 65 25.77 -32.37 -8.08
C ASN A 65 25.27 -32.92 -9.43
N ILE A 66 25.94 -32.64 -10.55
CA ILE A 66 25.60 -33.13 -11.90
C ILE A 66 25.57 -34.68 -11.97
N ASN A 67 26.42 -35.36 -11.21
CA ASN A 67 26.52 -36.84 -11.23
C ASN A 67 25.60 -37.56 -10.24
N ALA A 68 24.93 -36.83 -9.33
CA ALA A 68 24.03 -37.39 -8.31
C ALA A 68 22.54 -37.36 -8.71
N GLN A 69 22.24 -36.91 -9.94
CA GLN A 69 20.89 -36.66 -10.47
C GLN A 69 20.17 -37.92 -11.02
N THR A 70 20.47 -39.12 -10.52
CA THR A 70 19.84 -40.38 -10.99
C THR A 70 18.61 -40.79 -10.17
N SER A 71 18.25 -40.04 -9.13
CA SER A 71 17.01 -40.20 -8.37
C SER A 71 16.17 -38.92 -8.42
N LYS A 72 14.85 -39.08 -8.66
CA LYS A 72 13.86 -37.98 -8.63
C LYS A 72 13.93 -37.30 -7.25
N LYS A 73 14.41 -36.06 -7.19
CA LYS A 73 14.51 -35.28 -5.95
C LYS A 73 13.12 -34.80 -5.51
N ALA A 74 13.01 -34.43 -4.23
CA ALA A 74 11.78 -33.86 -3.70
C ALA A 74 11.49 -32.51 -4.38
N VAL A 75 10.21 -32.29 -4.72
CA VAL A 75 9.73 -31.02 -5.29
C VAL A 75 9.91 -29.91 -4.25
N ILE A 76 10.46 -28.77 -4.66
CA ILE A 76 10.63 -27.59 -3.80
C ILE A 76 9.37 -26.74 -3.91
N THR A 77 8.66 -26.51 -2.80
CA THR A 77 7.50 -25.61 -2.78
C THR A 77 7.89 -24.27 -2.20
N ILE A 78 7.64 -23.19 -2.94
CA ILE A 78 7.96 -21.80 -2.57
C ILE A 78 6.67 -21.10 -2.09
N PRO A 79 6.65 -20.58 -0.85
CA PRO A 79 5.55 -19.73 -0.39
C PRO A 79 5.57 -18.37 -1.07
N VAL A 80 4.43 -17.94 -1.56
CA VAL A 80 4.25 -16.69 -2.31
C VAL A 80 3.30 -15.78 -1.56
N VAL A 81 3.69 -14.52 -1.41
CA VAL A 81 2.76 -13.43 -1.05
C VAL A 81 2.59 -12.49 -2.23
N VAL A 82 1.35 -12.15 -2.54
CA VAL A 82 0.99 -11.21 -3.61
C VAL A 82 0.50 -9.90 -3.01
N HIS A 83 1.25 -8.83 -3.25
CA HIS A 83 0.93 -7.47 -2.83
C HIS A 83 0.24 -6.72 -3.98
N VAL A 84 -1.09 -6.62 -3.94
CA VAL A 84 -1.86 -5.82 -4.89
C VAL A 84 -1.84 -4.37 -4.44
N VAL A 85 -1.13 -3.51 -5.17
CA VAL A 85 -1.04 -2.06 -4.89
C VAL A 85 -1.84 -1.32 -5.97
N TYR A 86 -2.96 -0.71 -5.58
CA TYR A 86 -3.96 -0.23 -6.53
C TYR A 86 -4.40 1.21 -6.26
N ASN A 87 -4.57 1.98 -7.33
CA ASN A 87 -5.13 3.34 -7.33
C ASN A 87 -6.54 3.40 -7.95
N THR A 88 -6.93 2.38 -8.72
CA THR A 88 -8.25 2.28 -9.37
C THR A 88 -8.87 0.90 -9.17
N ASN A 89 -10.19 0.78 -9.33
CA ASN A 89 -10.88 -0.52 -9.20
C ASN A 89 -10.38 -1.58 -10.19
N ALA A 90 -9.93 -1.18 -11.38
CA ALA A 90 -9.36 -2.12 -12.35
C ALA A 90 -8.01 -2.70 -11.88
N GLN A 91 -7.22 -1.92 -11.13
CA GLN A 91 -5.94 -2.38 -10.58
C GLN A 91 -6.10 -3.27 -9.34
N ASN A 92 -7.25 -3.19 -8.66
CA ASN A 92 -7.60 -4.07 -7.53
C ASN A 92 -8.03 -5.46 -8.04
N ILE A 93 -7.10 -6.19 -8.66
CA ILE A 93 -7.36 -7.45 -9.38
C ILE A 93 -7.95 -8.54 -8.48
N SER A 94 -8.85 -9.37 -9.03
CA SER A 94 -9.55 -10.41 -8.26
C SER A 94 -8.62 -11.51 -7.72
N ASP A 95 -9.02 -12.17 -6.64
CA ASP A 95 -8.32 -13.36 -6.13
C ASP A 95 -8.26 -14.48 -7.18
N ALA A 96 -9.30 -14.65 -8.00
CA ALA A 96 -9.30 -15.62 -9.10
C ALA A 96 -8.20 -15.34 -10.14
N GLN A 97 -7.94 -14.07 -10.45
CA GLN A 97 -6.83 -13.68 -11.32
C GLN A 97 -5.49 -14.00 -10.67
N ILE A 98 -5.34 -13.78 -9.36
CA ILE A 98 -4.14 -14.14 -8.61
C ILE A 98 -3.93 -15.66 -8.58
N SER A 99 -4.95 -16.44 -8.22
CA SER A 99 -4.91 -17.89 -8.23
C SER A 99 -4.54 -18.43 -9.62
N SER A 100 -5.07 -17.82 -10.69
CA SER A 100 -4.72 -18.21 -12.06
C SER A 100 -3.23 -18.02 -12.37
N GLN A 101 -2.57 -17.01 -11.78
CA GLN A 101 -1.12 -16.82 -11.94
C GLN A 101 -0.31 -17.88 -11.20
N ILE A 102 -0.75 -18.27 -10.00
CA ILE A 102 -0.10 -19.35 -9.23
C ILE A 102 -0.24 -20.69 -9.95
N THR A 103 -1.38 -20.94 -10.61
CA THR A 103 -1.55 -22.10 -11.50
C THR A 103 -0.55 -22.07 -12.65
N VAL A 104 -0.42 -20.95 -13.35
CA VAL A 104 0.56 -20.81 -14.46
C VAL A 104 1.99 -21.04 -14.01
N LEU A 105 2.40 -20.48 -12.86
CA LEU A 105 3.74 -20.71 -12.32
C LEU A 105 3.98 -22.20 -12.05
N ASN A 106 3.03 -22.90 -11.44
CA ASN A 106 3.14 -24.34 -11.22
C ASN A 106 3.18 -25.11 -12.56
N GLU A 107 2.38 -24.73 -13.55
CA GLU A 107 2.39 -25.36 -14.86
C GLU A 107 3.72 -25.20 -15.60
N ASP A 108 4.26 -23.98 -15.66
CA ASP A 108 5.48 -23.65 -16.38
C ASP A 108 6.73 -24.25 -15.69
N TYR A 109 6.81 -24.17 -14.35
CA TYR A 109 7.95 -24.69 -13.59
C TYR A 109 7.91 -26.21 -13.41
N ARG A 110 6.74 -26.85 -13.51
CA ARG A 110 6.60 -28.32 -13.51
C ARG A 110 6.51 -28.93 -14.90
N ARG A 111 6.59 -28.09 -15.95
CA ARG A 111 6.44 -28.50 -17.35
C ARG A 111 5.12 -29.25 -17.62
N THR A 112 4.07 -28.88 -16.91
CA THR A 112 2.70 -29.37 -17.13
C THR A 112 1.85 -28.39 -17.92
N ASN A 113 2.43 -27.25 -18.35
CA ASN A 113 1.83 -26.30 -19.27
C ASN A 113 1.38 -26.98 -20.59
N ALA A 114 0.13 -26.76 -20.99
CA ALA A 114 -0.47 -27.44 -22.15
C ALA A 114 0.26 -27.15 -23.48
N ASP A 115 0.90 -25.98 -23.59
CA ASP A 115 1.70 -25.54 -24.74
C ASP A 115 3.12 -26.12 -24.76
N ALA A 116 3.52 -26.95 -23.79
CA ALA A 116 4.80 -27.69 -23.81
C ALA A 116 4.92 -28.60 -25.06
N THR A 117 3.81 -29.01 -25.66
CA THR A 117 3.80 -29.76 -26.93
C THR A 117 4.28 -28.93 -28.12
N ASN A 118 4.31 -27.60 -27.99
CA ASN A 118 4.79 -26.69 -29.02
C ASN A 118 6.32 -26.53 -29.00
N THR A 119 7.01 -27.12 -28.02
CA THR A 119 8.48 -27.13 -28.00
C THR A 119 9.02 -27.87 -29.24
N PRO A 120 9.87 -27.22 -30.07
CA PRO A 120 10.44 -27.87 -31.25
C PRO A 120 11.23 -29.15 -30.91
N THR A 121 11.19 -30.14 -31.80
CA THR A 121 11.86 -31.44 -31.61
C THR A 121 13.35 -31.30 -31.29
N ALA A 122 14.01 -30.26 -31.82
CA ALA A 122 15.42 -29.98 -31.58
C ALA A 122 15.76 -29.60 -30.13
N PHE A 123 14.77 -29.16 -29.34
CA PHE A 123 14.95 -28.73 -27.94
C PHE A 123 14.26 -29.65 -26.93
N LEU A 124 13.55 -30.70 -27.37
CA LEU A 124 12.86 -31.63 -26.47
C LEU A 124 13.80 -32.37 -25.52
N ASN A 125 15.05 -32.58 -25.92
CA ASN A 125 16.06 -33.27 -25.11
C ASN A 125 16.62 -32.40 -23.96
N VAL A 126 16.46 -31.08 -24.02
CA VAL A 126 16.95 -30.15 -22.99
C VAL A 126 15.80 -29.57 -22.15
N ALA A 127 14.56 -29.69 -22.60
CA ALA A 127 13.40 -29.16 -21.90
C ALA A 127 13.13 -29.89 -20.56
N ALA A 128 12.94 -29.14 -19.47
CA ALA A 128 12.97 -29.70 -18.12
C ALA A 128 11.71 -29.39 -17.28
N ASP A 129 11.31 -30.36 -16.45
CA ASP A 129 10.55 -30.11 -15.21
C ASP A 129 11.54 -29.55 -14.18
N SER A 130 11.35 -28.29 -13.77
CA SER A 130 12.26 -27.60 -12.84
C SER A 130 12.15 -28.12 -11.40
N GLU A 131 11.13 -28.93 -11.10
CA GLU A 131 10.82 -29.48 -9.77
C GLU A 131 10.54 -28.40 -8.72
N ILE A 132 10.00 -27.25 -9.15
CA ILE A 132 9.61 -26.12 -8.29
C ILE A 132 8.11 -25.93 -8.39
N GLU A 133 7.45 -25.81 -7.24
CA GLU A 133 6.04 -25.45 -7.10
C GLU A 133 5.91 -24.18 -6.28
N PHE A 134 4.75 -23.53 -6.38
CA PHE A 134 4.41 -22.30 -5.69
C PHE A 134 3.07 -22.47 -4.98
N CYS A 135 2.98 -22.01 -3.75
CA CYS A 135 1.73 -21.91 -3.01
C CYS A 135 1.50 -20.45 -2.65
N LEU A 136 0.24 -20.01 -2.52
CA LEU A 136 -0.02 -18.80 -1.76
C LEU A 136 0.27 -19.08 -0.29
N ALA A 137 0.98 -18.17 0.37
CA ALA A 137 1.29 -18.26 1.77
C ALA A 137 0.00 -18.42 2.60
N GLN A 138 -0.08 -19.52 3.34
CA GLN A 138 -1.15 -19.82 4.29
C GLN A 138 -0.83 -19.29 5.70
N GLN A 139 0.42 -18.86 5.93
CA GLN A 139 0.84 -18.17 7.14
C GLN A 139 1.46 -16.81 6.79
N ASP A 140 1.18 -15.80 7.60
CA ASP A 140 1.87 -14.51 7.53
C ASP A 140 3.21 -14.55 8.29
N PRO A 141 4.04 -13.49 8.23
CA PRO A 141 5.34 -13.45 8.92
C PRO A 141 5.26 -13.60 10.44
N ASN A 142 4.07 -13.40 11.03
CA ASN A 142 3.83 -13.54 12.46
C ASN A 142 3.30 -14.94 12.82
N GLY A 143 3.09 -15.82 11.84
CA GLY A 143 2.57 -17.18 12.02
C GLY A 143 1.04 -17.29 11.94
N ASN A 144 0.33 -16.19 11.65
CA ASN A 144 -1.13 -16.20 11.58
C ASN A 144 -1.63 -16.76 10.25
N ALA A 145 -2.86 -17.30 10.22
CA ALA A 145 -3.50 -17.70 8.97
C ALA A 145 -3.55 -16.54 7.96
N SER A 146 -3.18 -16.82 6.71
CA SER A 146 -3.19 -15.83 5.63
C SER A 146 -3.75 -16.42 4.35
N THR A 147 -4.27 -15.55 3.48
CA THR A 147 -4.59 -15.90 2.10
C THR A 147 -3.37 -15.79 1.18
N GLY A 148 -2.25 -15.24 1.67
CA GLY A 148 -1.08 -14.92 0.88
C GLY A 148 -1.30 -13.75 -0.06
N ILE A 149 -2.36 -12.96 0.17
CA ILE A 149 -2.72 -11.81 -0.64
C ILE A 149 -2.87 -10.60 0.27
N THR A 150 -2.19 -9.50 -0.07
CA THR A 150 -2.38 -8.20 0.59
C THR A 150 -2.86 -7.19 -0.44
N ARG A 151 -3.65 -6.21 0.00
CA ARG A 151 -4.25 -5.19 -0.86
C ARG A 151 -4.03 -3.81 -0.27
N THR A 152 -3.33 -2.94 -0.99
CA THR A 152 -3.00 -1.58 -0.54
C THR A 152 -3.57 -0.56 -1.53
N ASN A 153 -4.50 0.26 -1.05
CA ASN A 153 -4.96 1.42 -1.82
C ASN A 153 -3.88 2.52 -1.78
N THR A 154 -3.58 3.11 -2.93
CA THR A 154 -2.53 4.12 -3.08
C THR A 154 -3.01 5.33 -3.87
N THR A 155 -2.45 6.50 -3.59
CA THR A 155 -2.62 7.71 -4.40
C THR A 155 -1.65 7.77 -5.59
N THR A 156 -0.64 6.89 -5.60
CA THR A 156 0.34 6.80 -6.69
C THR A 156 -0.30 6.23 -7.94
N THR A 157 -0.31 7.01 -9.03
CA THR A 157 -0.96 6.63 -10.29
C THR A 157 -0.18 5.58 -11.09
N SER A 158 1.16 5.59 -11.01
CA SER A 158 2.04 4.58 -11.60
C SER A 158 3.37 4.50 -10.84
N PHE A 159 3.93 3.30 -10.76
CA PHE A 159 5.26 3.02 -10.21
C PHE A 159 6.31 2.80 -11.30
N SER A 160 7.57 2.76 -10.90
CA SER A 160 8.72 2.49 -11.77
C SER A 160 9.73 1.58 -11.04
N THR A 161 10.92 1.41 -11.60
CA THR A 161 12.03 0.61 -11.04
C THR A 161 12.72 1.24 -9.82
N ASN A 162 12.15 2.28 -9.22
CA ASN A 162 12.69 2.94 -8.02
C ASN A 162 12.24 2.29 -6.69
N ASP A 163 11.48 1.19 -6.75
CA ASP A 163 10.94 0.44 -5.60
C ASP A 163 10.03 1.20 -4.64
N ASN A 164 9.48 2.35 -5.04
CA ASN A 164 8.43 2.99 -4.25
C ASN A 164 7.23 2.04 -3.99
N VAL A 165 6.98 1.09 -4.90
CA VAL A 165 5.93 0.07 -4.73
C VAL A 165 6.23 -0.90 -3.57
N LYS A 166 7.49 -1.06 -3.17
CA LYS A 166 7.94 -1.95 -2.10
C LYS A 166 8.05 -1.26 -0.75
N LEU A 167 7.64 0.02 -0.65
CA LEU A 167 7.76 0.84 0.54
C LEU A 167 6.41 1.46 0.91
N THR A 168 5.89 1.13 2.10
CA THR A 168 4.61 1.68 2.59
C THR A 168 4.64 3.20 2.69
N SER A 169 5.80 3.78 3.07
CA SER A 169 6.01 5.23 3.16
C SER A 169 5.84 5.98 1.82
N ASN A 170 6.00 5.29 0.70
CA ASN A 170 5.87 5.85 -0.65
C ASN A 170 4.58 5.39 -1.37
N GLY A 171 3.58 4.94 -0.61
CA GLY A 171 2.30 4.47 -1.14
C GLY A 171 2.37 3.06 -1.74
N GLY A 172 3.44 2.31 -1.46
CA GLY A 172 3.60 0.90 -1.81
C GLY A 172 3.22 -0.05 -0.67
N LYS A 173 3.85 -1.22 -0.61
CA LYS A 173 3.69 -2.20 0.47
C LYS A 173 5.03 -2.84 0.79
N ASP A 174 5.41 -2.83 2.07
CA ASP A 174 6.65 -3.47 2.52
C ASP A 174 6.65 -4.99 2.29
N ALA A 175 7.82 -5.52 1.97
CA ALA A 175 8.04 -6.94 1.74
C ALA A 175 7.81 -7.77 3.01
N TRP A 176 7.25 -8.97 2.84
CA TRP A 176 7.39 -10.02 3.85
C TRP A 176 8.83 -10.57 3.86
N PRO A 177 9.28 -11.21 4.96
CA PRO A 177 10.65 -11.70 5.08
C PRO A 177 11.05 -12.58 3.90
N ARG A 178 12.05 -12.14 3.14
CA ARG A 178 12.53 -12.84 1.92
C ARG A 178 13.06 -14.25 2.17
N ASP A 179 13.40 -14.53 3.42
CA ASP A 179 13.87 -15.83 3.86
C ASP A 179 12.75 -16.87 3.90
N ASP A 180 11.49 -16.43 3.98
CA ASP A 180 10.32 -17.30 4.09
C ASP A 180 9.37 -17.20 2.90
N TYR A 181 9.41 -16.09 2.16
CA TYR A 181 8.43 -15.77 1.12
C TYR A 181 9.06 -15.22 -0.16
N LEU A 182 8.51 -15.62 -1.31
CA LEU A 182 8.62 -14.88 -2.56
C LEU A 182 7.57 -13.77 -2.57
N ASN A 183 8.04 -12.51 -2.53
CA ASN A 183 7.18 -11.34 -2.64
C ASN A 183 6.90 -11.00 -4.11
N ILE A 184 5.62 -10.87 -4.46
CA ILE A 184 5.17 -10.45 -5.79
C ILE A 184 4.31 -9.20 -5.66
N TRP A 185 4.80 -8.06 -6.12
CA TRP A 185 3.99 -6.83 -6.20
C TRP A 185 3.27 -6.75 -7.53
N VAL A 186 1.98 -6.41 -7.48
CA VAL A 186 1.14 -6.20 -8.66
C VAL A 186 0.61 -4.78 -8.63
N CYS A 187 0.99 -3.97 -9.61
CA CYS A 187 0.66 -2.55 -9.63
C CYS A 187 0.56 -2.01 -11.07
N ASN A 188 0.32 -0.71 -11.22
CA ASN A 188 0.47 -0.02 -12.49
C ASN A 188 1.91 0.44 -12.68
N LEU A 189 2.62 -0.06 -13.70
CA LEU A 189 4.00 0.32 -14.05
C LEU A 189 4.09 1.38 -15.16
N GLY A 190 2.96 1.98 -15.53
CA GLY A 190 2.91 2.98 -16.60
C GLY A 190 3.00 2.36 -18.00
N ASN A 191 3.37 3.17 -19.00
CA ASN A 191 3.39 2.72 -20.39
C ASN A 191 4.70 1.97 -20.69
N SER A 192 4.56 0.76 -21.24
CA SER A 192 5.56 -0.17 -21.76
C SER A 192 6.18 -1.21 -20.82
N LEU A 193 6.42 -0.91 -19.53
CA LEU A 193 7.05 -1.86 -18.60
C LEU A 193 6.08 -2.96 -18.13
N LEU A 194 6.43 -4.23 -18.34
CA LEU A 194 5.60 -5.36 -17.89
C LEU A 194 6.00 -5.89 -16.51
N GLY A 195 7.29 -5.83 -16.18
CA GLY A 195 7.78 -6.31 -14.90
C GLY A 195 9.28 -6.10 -14.71
N TYR A 196 9.73 -6.34 -13.48
CA TYR A 196 11.15 -6.44 -13.13
C TYR A 196 11.33 -7.30 -11.88
N ALA A 197 12.50 -7.91 -11.74
CA ALA A 197 12.88 -8.75 -10.62
C ALA A 197 14.10 -8.20 -9.90
N THR A 198 14.27 -8.63 -8.64
CA THR A 198 15.52 -8.44 -7.89
C THR A 198 16.31 -9.76 -7.93
N PRO A 199 17.42 -9.84 -8.69
CA PRO A 199 18.28 -11.02 -8.69
C PRO A 199 18.88 -11.28 -7.29
N PRO A 200 19.33 -12.52 -7.01
CA PRO A 200 19.94 -12.83 -5.71
C PRO A 200 21.10 -11.90 -5.34
N GLY A 201 21.27 -11.65 -4.03
CA GLY A 201 22.31 -10.78 -3.49
C GLY A 201 21.90 -9.32 -3.30
N GLY A 202 20.69 -8.94 -3.73
CA GLY A 202 20.09 -7.64 -3.42
C GLY A 202 19.74 -7.48 -1.93
N GLN A 203 19.47 -6.24 -1.52
CA GLN A 203 19.03 -5.92 -0.15
C GLN A 203 17.69 -6.58 0.17
N ALA A 204 17.51 -6.97 1.44
CA ALA A 204 16.41 -7.83 1.82
C ALA A 204 15.02 -7.22 1.58
N TRP A 205 14.87 -5.92 1.84
CA TRP A 205 13.60 -5.19 1.68
C TRP A 205 13.18 -5.01 0.21
N ARG A 206 14.11 -5.17 -0.75
CA ARG A 206 13.84 -5.06 -2.20
C ARG A 206 13.52 -6.42 -2.84
N ASP A 207 13.74 -7.53 -2.14
CA ASP A 207 13.75 -8.87 -2.73
C ASP A 207 12.34 -9.31 -3.19
N GLY A 208 12.26 -9.78 -4.44
CA GLY A 208 11.04 -10.26 -5.07
C GLY A 208 10.87 -9.74 -6.50
N VAL A 209 9.63 -9.78 -6.99
CA VAL A 209 9.28 -9.41 -8.37
C VAL A 209 8.12 -8.43 -8.41
N VAL A 210 8.12 -7.53 -9.39
CA VAL A 210 7.05 -6.55 -9.60
C VAL A 210 6.48 -6.75 -11.00
N VAL A 211 5.16 -6.80 -11.11
CA VAL A 211 4.46 -7.12 -12.37
C VAL A 211 3.32 -6.14 -12.61
N LEU A 212 3.14 -5.74 -13.87
CA LEU A 212 2.02 -4.92 -14.32
C LEU A 212 0.70 -5.68 -14.17
N TYR A 213 -0.31 -5.05 -13.56
CA TYR A 213 -1.62 -5.69 -13.29
C TYR A 213 -2.37 -6.21 -14.54
N THR A 214 -2.10 -5.67 -15.74
CA THR A 214 -2.69 -6.14 -17.01
C THR A 214 -1.88 -7.25 -17.68
N ALA A 215 -0.75 -7.66 -17.09
CA ALA A 215 0.10 -8.75 -17.53
C ALA A 215 0.27 -9.86 -16.47
N PHE A 216 -0.60 -9.85 -15.44
CA PHE A 216 -0.58 -10.77 -14.31
C PHE A 216 -1.80 -11.70 -14.34
N GLY A 217 -1.56 -13.01 -14.34
CA GLY A 217 -2.59 -14.05 -14.43
C GLY A 217 -3.11 -14.28 -15.86
N THR A 218 -4.16 -15.10 -15.96
CA THR A 218 -4.84 -15.46 -17.23
C THR A 218 -6.29 -15.01 -17.29
N LEU A 219 -6.79 -14.41 -16.20
CA LEU A 219 -8.17 -13.97 -16.01
C LEU A 219 -8.24 -12.46 -15.74
N GLY A 220 -9.45 -11.92 -15.67
CA GLY A 220 -9.69 -10.55 -15.21
C GLY A 220 -9.10 -9.50 -16.15
N THR A 221 -8.15 -8.70 -15.64
CA THR A 221 -7.55 -7.59 -16.39
C THR A 221 -6.35 -7.98 -17.25
N ALA A 222 -5.92 -9.24 -17.21
CA ALA A 222 -4.88 -9.76 -18.09
C ALA A 222 -5.25 -9.52 -19.56
N SER A 223 -4.33 -8.96 -20.35
CA SER A 223 -4.62 -8.46 -21.70
C SER A 223 -3.61 -8.94 -22.74
N SER A 224 -4.12 -9.40 -23.88
CA SER A 224 -3.31 -9.92 -24.98
C SER A 224 -2.37 -8.83 -25.50
N PRO A 225 -1.10 -9.13 -25.81
CA PRO A 225 -0.51 -10.47 -25.97
C PRO A 225 0.19 -11.06 -24.72
N PHE A 226 0.04 -10.43 -23.56
CA PHE A 226 0.69 -10.82 -22.30
C PHE A 226 -0.34 -11.33 -21.29
N ASP A 227 -1.25 -12.19 -21.74
CA ASP A 227 -2.44 -12.66 -21.04
C ASP A 227 -2.39 -14.13 -20.62
N LYS A 228 -1.20 -14.75 -20.63
CA LYS A 228 -1.04 -16.13 -20.19
C LYS A 228 -0.16 -16.29 -18.96
N GLY A 229 0.14 -15.18 -18.26
CA GLY A 229 0.89 -15.14 -17.01
C GLY A 229 2.41 -15.34 -17.15
N ARG A 230 2.96 -15.26 -18.37
CA ARG A 230 4.39 -15.57 -18.61
C ARG A 230 5.33 -14.42 -18.29
N THR A 231 4.79 -13.21 -18.14
CA THR A 231 5.53 -12.11 -17.50
C THR A 231 5.99 -12.50 -16.11
N THR A 232 5.12 -13.03 -15.26
CA THR A 232 5.52 -13.47 -13.92
C THR A 232 6.45 -14.69 -13.96
N THR A 233 6.22 -15.66 -14.85
CA THR A 233 7.16 -16.78 -15.07
C THR A 233 8.57 -16.29 -15.40
N HIS A 234 8.68 -15.29 -16.28
CA HIS A 234 9.94 -14.65 -16.66
C HIS A 234 10.62 -13.94 -15.48
N GLU A 235 9.92 -13.06 -14.75
CA GLU A 235 10.50 -12.33 -13.61
C GLU A 235 10.89 -13.25 -12.46
N VAL A 236 10.12 -14.31 -12.20
CA VAL A 236 10.48 -15.32 -11.17
C VAL A 236 11.73 -16.11 -11.61
N GLY A 237 11.93 -16.30 -12.92
CA GLY A 237 13.17 -16.86 -13.47
C GLY A 237 14.39 -16.03 -13.08
N HIS A 238 14.32 -14.70 -13.23
CA HIS A 238 15.35 -13.78 -12.77
C HIS A 238 15.56 -13.80 -11.26
N TRP A 239 14.48 -13.85 -10.47
CA TRP A 239 14.58 -13.98 -9.02
C TRP A 239 15.27 -15.29 -8.60
N LEU A 240 15.12 -16.36 -9.39
CA LEU A 240 15.83 -17.64 -9.31
C LEU A 240 17.18 -17.66 -10.06
N ASN A 241 17.77 -16.49 -10.32
CA ASN A 241 19.11 -16.32 -10.89
C ASN A 241 19.26 -16.75 -12.36
N VAL A 242 18.18 -16.84 -13.11
CA VAL A 242 18.24 -17.13 -14.55
C VAL A 242 18.33 -15.81 -15.33
N ASN A 243 19.31 -15.70 -16.21
CA ASN A 243 19.49 -14.52 -17.06
C ASN A 243 18.64 -14.62 -18.33
N HIS A 244 18.48 -13.49 -19.03
CA HIS A 244 17.95 -13.46 -20.39
C HIS A 244 18.72 -14.40 -21.32
N THR A 245 18.02 -15.13 -22.20
CA THR A 245 18.65 -16.05 -23.17
C THR A 245 19.50 -15.33 -24.22
N PHE A 246 19.19 -14.07 -24.47
CA PHE A 246 19.94 -13.17 -25.32
C PHE A 246 20.96 -12.41 -24.46
N ASN A 247 22.21 -12.35 -24.92
CA ASN A 247 23.41 -11.68 -24.37
C ASN A 247 24.66 -12.59 -24.41
N GLY A 248 24.57 -13.83 -24.90
CA GLY A 248 25.73 -14.70 -25.18
C GLY A 248 25.44 -16.18 -24.89
N GLY A 249 26.49 -17.01 -24.83
CA GLY A 249 26.40 -18.45 -24.52
C GLY A 249 27.10 -18.83 -23.21
N CYS A 250 27.40 -20.12 -23.03
CA CYS A 250 28.08 -20.58 -21.82
C CYS A 250 29.46 -19.95 -21.59
N ALA A 251 29.91 -19.98 -20.33
CA ALA A 251 31.20 -19.46 -19.94
C ALA A 251 32.34 -20.08 -20.78
N GLY A 252 33.03 -19.25 -21.57
CA GLY A 252 34.18 -19.66 -22.39
C GLY A 252 33.89 -19.94 -23.87
N THR A 253 32.64 -19.80 -24.35
CA THR A 253 32.37 -19.83 -25.80
C THR A 253 32.58 -18.44 -26.41
N THR A 254 33.72 -18.23 -27.07
CA THR A 254 33.95 -17.02 -27.85
C THR A 254 33.42 -17.23 -29.27
N SER A 255 32.24 -16.71 -29.57
CA SER A 255 31.76 -16.50 -30.96
C SER A 255 32.15 -15.08 -31.40
N SER A 256 32.55 -14.93 -32.66
CA SER A 256 32.88 -13.62 -33.24
C SER A 256 31.66 -12.69 -33.42
N ASN A 257 30.44 -13.26 -33.36
CA ASN A 257 29.17 -12.56 -33.60
C ASN A 257 28.32 -12.36 -32.33
N CYS A 258 28.78 -12.81 -31.15
CA CYS A 258 28.03 -12.76 -29.89
C CYS A 258 28.91 -12.23 -28.74
N ALA A 259 28.29 -11.61 -27.73
CA ALA A 259 29.02 -11.07 -26.58
C ALA A 259 29.64 -12.19 -25.71
N SER A 260 30.77 -11.88 -25.05
CA SER A 260 31.57 -12.83 -24.27
C SER A 260 31.03 -13.16 -22.87
N ALA A 261 29.93 -12.53 -22.45
CA ALA A 261 29.29 -12.72 -21.15
C ALA A 261 27.82 -13.12 -21.38
N GLY A 262 27.56 -14.42 -21.53
CA GLY A 262 26.22 -14.92 -21.85
C GLY A 262 25.30 -15.12 -20.66
N ASP A 263 24.26 -15.93 -20.85
CA ASP A 263 23.32 -16.36 -19.81
C ASP A 263 23.92 -17.38 -18.82
N PHE A 264 25.17 -17.79 -19.06
CA PHE A 264 25.95 -18.77 -18.29
C PHE A 264 25.37 -20.18 -18.30
N ILE A 265 24.53 -20.50 -19.30
CA ILE A 265 23.84 -21.78 -19.43
C ILE A 265 24.22 -22.41 -20.78
N CYS A 266 24.59 -23.69 -20.77
CA CYS A 266 25.19 -24.35 -21.94
C CYS A 266 24.18 -24.95 -22.93
N ASP A 267 22.97 -25.23 -22.47
CA ASP A 267 21.92 -25.87 -23.27
C ASP A 267 20.90 -24.87 -23.85
N THR A 268 21.11 -23.58 -23.60
CA THR A 268 20.50 -22.45 -24.30
C THR A 268 21.43 -22.02 -25.45
N PRO A 269 20.97 -22.06 -26.72
CA PRO A 269 21.75 -21.59 -27.85
C PRO A 269 22.13 -20.10 -27.70
N PRO A 270 23.39 -19.72 -27.99
CA PRO A 270 23.81 -18.33 -27.94
C PRO A 270 22.91 -17.46 -28.83
N THR A 271 22.37 -16.39 -28.27
CA THR A 271 21.45 -15.47 -28.96
C THR A 271 21.96 -14.03 -28.79
N SER A 272 22.03 -13.24 -29.86
CA SER A 272 22.62 -11.88 -29.81
C SER A 272 21.63 -10.77 -29.49
N SER A 273 20.33 -11.01 -29.65
CA SER A 273 19.27 -10.03 -29.40
C SER A 273 17.96 -10.70 -28.98
N PRO A 274 17.10 -10.02 -28.21
CA PRO A 274 15.78 -10.54 -27.86
C PRO A 274 14.91 -10.82 -29.07
N ASN A 275 14.16 -11.92 -29.01
CA ASN A 275 13.09 -12.23 -29.94
C ASN A 275 11.78 -11.62 -29.43
N TYR A 276 10.97 -11.08 -30.33
CA TYR A 276 9.66 -10.49 -29.99
C TYR A 276 8.53 -11.19 -30.75
N PHE A 277 7.31 -11.03 -30.26
CA PHE A 277 6.10 -11.60 -30.86
C PHE A 277 6.15 -13.14 -30.90
N CYS A 278 5.77 -13.75 -32.02
CA CYS A 278 5.75 -15.20 -32.23
C CYS A 278 6.50 -15.51 -33.54
N PRO A 279 7.84 -15.62 -33.49
CA PRO A 279 8.65 -15.88 -34.68
C PRO A 279 8.23 -17.17 -35.39
N SER A 280 7.98 -17.11 -36.71
CA SER A 280 7.56 -18.27 -37.52
C SER A 280 8.69 -18.91 -38.34
N THR A 281 9.88 -18.30 -38.33
CA THR A 281 11.06 -18.75 -39.08
C THR A 281 12.19 -19.08 -38.12
N SER A 282 12.94 -20.13 -38.42
CA SER A 282 14.23 -20.46 -37.81
C SER A 282 15.19 -19.26 -37.91
N GLN A 283 15.23 -18.43 -36.87
CA GLN A 283 16.21 -17.36 -36.71
C GLN A 283 17.38 -17.93 -35.90
N ASN A 284 18.58 -17.72 -36.41
CA ASN A 284 19.82 -17.98 -35.69
C ASN A 284 20.62 -16.69 -35.77
N THR A 285 20.69 -15.95 -34.66
CA THR A 285 21.27 -14.60 -34.62
C THR A 285 22.78 -14.61 -34.33
N CYS A 286 23.37 -15.80 -34.19
CA CYS A 286 24.70 -16.00 -33.61
C CYS A 286 25.59 -17.03 -34.36
N THR A 287 25.30 -17.34 -35.63
CA THR A 287 25.95 -18.42 -36.42
C THR A 287 27.47 -18.31 -36.56
N GLU A 288 28.16 -19.45 -36.45
CA GLU A 288 29.49 -19.69 -37.06
C GLU A 288 29.46 -20.83 -38.10
N THR A 289 28.48 -21.76 -38.05
CA THR A 289 28.32 -22.86 -39.03
C THR A 289 26.86 -23.21 -39.37
N PRO A 290 26.56 -23.90 -40.51
CA PRO A 290 25.21 -24.31 -40.89
C PRO A 290 24.54 -25.36 -39.99
N THR A 291 25.24 -25.87 -38.98
CA THR A 291 24.77 -26.90 -38.04
C THR A 291 24.34 -26.34 -36.68
N ASP A 292 24.49 -25.03 -36.47
CA ASP A 292 24.15 -24.37 -35.20
C ASP A 292 22.62 -24.35 -35.01
N LEU A 293 22.17 -24.68 -33.79
CA LEU A 293 20.75 -24.64 -33.43
C LEU A 293 20.21 -23.21 -33.52
N ASN A 294 18.92 -23.08 -33.85
CA ASN A 294 18.24 -21.78 -33.88
C ASN A 294 18.13 -21.16 -32.49
N ASP A 295 17.84 -19.87 -32.42
CA ASP A 295 17.52 -19.17 -31.19
C ASP A 295 16.33 -19.87 -30.50
N MET A 296 16.47 -20.12 -29.20
CA MET A 296 15.42 -20.75 -28.39
C MET A 296 14.38 -19.69 -27.97
N HIS A 297 13.74 -19.06 -28.95
CA HIS A 297 12.80 -17.94 -28.76
C HIS A 297 11.54 -18.30 -27.96
N MET A 298 11.26 -19.59 -27.79
CA MET A 298 10.17 -20.10 -26.98
C MET A 298 10.57 -20.36 -25.52
N ASN A 299 11.80 -20.01 -25.13
CA ASN A 299 12.23 -20.03 -23.74
C ASN A 299 11.52 -18.92 -22.94
N PHE A 300 11.16 -19.20 -21.69
CA PHE A 300 10.54 -18.19 -20.83
C PHE A 300 11.42 -16.96 -20.57
N MET A 301 12.75 -17.07 -20.73
CA MET A 301 13.71 -15.97 -20.53
C MET A 301 14.03 -15.18 -21.81
N ASP A 302 13.24 -15.36 -22.88
CA ASP A 302 13.24 -14.47 -24.06
C ASP A 302 12.13 -13.40 -23.97
N TYR A 303 11.93 -12.56 -24.99
CA TYR A 303 10.95 -11.45 -25.02
C TYR A 303 9.74 -11.68 -25.94
N THR A 304 9.49 -12.94 -26.31
CA THR A 304 8.33 -13.32 -27.12
C THR A 304 7.00 -13.13 -26.37
N ASN A 305 5.89 -13.15 -27.11
CA ASN A 305 4.54 -13.10 -26.53
C ASN A 305 4.31 -14.35 -25.67
N ASP A 306 3.45 -14.22 -24.65
CA ASP A 306 3.19 -15.31 -23.70
C ASP A 306 2.83 -16.64 -24.38
N ALA A 307 1.98 -16.61 -25.41
CA ALA A 307 1.53 -17.79 -26.14
C ALA A 307 2.62 -18.52 -26.94
N CYS A 308 3.82 -17.95 -27.01
CA CYS A 308 4.95 -18.46 -27.78
C CYS A 308 6.11 -18.92 -26.91
N MET A 309 5.98 -18.81 -25.58
CA MET A 309 6.91 -19.36 -24.60
C MET A 309 6.37 -20.69 -24.04
N ASN A 310 7.22 -21.70 -23.85
CA ASN A 310 6.77 -23.01 -23.38
C ASN A 310 7.83 -23.91 -22.72
N LEU A 311 9.06 -23.43 -22.46
CA LEU A 311 10.05 -24.22 -21.71
C LEU A 311 11.05 -23.39 -20.90
N PHE A 312 11.52 -24.02 -19.81
CA PHE A 312 12.88 -23.87 -19.29
C PHE A 312 13.74 -25.06 -19.72
N THR A 313 15.06 -24.87 -19.77
CA THR A 313 16.05 -25.93 -20.05
C THR A 313 16.52 -26.64 -18.77
N THR A 314 17.21 -27.76 -18.94
CA THR A 314 17.83 -28.52 -17.84
C THR A 314 18.93 -27.70 -17.18
N GLY A 315 19.68 -26.91 -17.95
CA GLY A 315 20.65 -25.95 -17.43
C GLY A 315 20.01 -24.85 -16.59
N GLN A 316 18.90 -24.27 -17.05
CA GLN A 316 18.13 -23.28 -16.28
C GLN A 316 17.61 -23.90 -14.97
N LYS A 317 17.02 -25.10 -15.00
CA LYS A 317 16.65 -25.86 -13.79
C LYS A 317 17.82 -25.96 -12.80
N ASN A 318 18.99 -26.36 -13.28
CA ASN A 318 20.15 -26.55 -12.42
C ASN A 318 20.59 -25.25 -11.72
N VAL A 319 20.50 -24.11 -12.42
CA VAL A 319 20.75 -22.78 -11.83
C VAL A 319 19.71 -22.46 -10.76
N MET A 320 18.42 -22.61 -11.06
CA MET A 320 17.33 -22.32 -10.12
C MET A 320 17.45 -23.16 -8.83
N VAL A 321 17.70 -24.46 -8.96
CA VAL A 321 17.88 -25.36 -7.81
C VAL A 321 19.16 -25.04 -7.04
N ALA A 322 20.26 -24.67 -7.72
CA ALA A 322 21.49 -24.23 -7.05
C ALA A 322 21.26 -22.95 -6.21
N THR A 323 20.51 -22.00 -6.75
CA THR A 323 20.11 -20.77 -6.05
C THR A 323 19.27 -21.08 -4.81
N LEU A 324 18.29 -21.97 -4.92
CA LEU A 324 17.46 -22.42 -3.79
C LEU A 324 18.23 -23.24 -2.75
N ASN A 325 19.38 -23.83 -3.09
CA ASN A 325 20.27 -24.53 -2.15
C ASN A 325 21.45 -23.67 -1.69
N GLY A 326 21.53 -22.42 -2.14
CA GLY A 326 22.63 -21.49 -1.88
C GLY A 326 22.11 -20.16 -1.37
N SER A 327 22.10 -19.14 -2.24
CA SER A 327 21.74 -17.76 -1.89
C SER A 327 20.30 -17.56 -1.41
N ARG A 328 19.42 -18.54 -1.60
CA ARG A 328 18.02 -18.55 -1.13
C ARG A 328 17.68 -19.80 -0.28
N ALA A 329 18.67 -20.43 0.36
CA ALA A 329 18.47 -21.67 1.11
C ALA A 329 17.47 -21.58 2.26
N SER A 330 17.29 -20.40 2.86
CA SER A 330 16.34 -20.14 3.93
C SER A 330 14.90 -20.51 3.56
N ILE A 331 14.51 -20.30 2.30
CA ILE A 331 13.13 -20.53 1.85
C ILE A 331 12.72 -22.01 1.89
N LEU A 332 13.70 -22.92 1.86
CA LEU A 332 13.45 -24.36 1.94
C LEU A 332 12.95 -24.81 3.33
N SER A 333 13.17 -24.00 4.36
CA SER A 333 12.64 -24.23 5.71
C SER A 333 11.34 -23.49 6.01
N SER A 334 10.83 -22.71 5.06
CA SER A 334 9.64 -21.90 5.28
C SER A 334 8.41 -22.78 5.53
N ILE A 335 7.64 -22.42 6.55
CA ILE A 335 6.34 -23.01 6.85
C ILE A 335 5.19 -22.27 6.17
N GLY A 336 5.50 -21.27 5.32
CA GLY A 336 4.49 -20.39 4.71
C GLY A 336 3.43 -21.15 3.89
N CYS A 337 3.74 -22.31 3.31
CA CYS A 337 2.75 -23.14 2.59
C CYS A 337 1.91 -24.07 3.48
N VAL A 338 2.25 -24.18 4.75
CA VAL A 338 1.57 -25.06 5.68
C VAL A 338 0.38 -24.29 6.24
N ASN A 339 -0.84 -24.82 6.06
CA ASN A 339 -1.99 -24.28 6.77
C ASN A 339 -1.70 -24.29 8.27
N PRO A 340 -1.76 -23.14 8.97
CA PRO A 340 -1.71 -23.16 10.42
C PRO A 340 -2.90 -24.02 10.88
N VAL A 341 -2.71 -24.78 11.95
CA VAL A 341 -3.82 -25.56 12.54
C VAL A 341 -4.92 -24.56 12.85
N GLY A 342 -6.04 -24.60 12.11
CA GLY A 342 -7.06 -23.56 12.18
C GLY A 342 -7.60 -23.43 13.60
N ILE A 343 -7.28 -22.32 14.25
CA ILE A 343 -7.81 -22.01 15.56
C ILE A 343 -9.23 -21.48 15.35
N ALA A 344 -10.20 -22.12 16.00
CA ALA A 344 -11.61 -21.82 15.77
C ALA A 344 -11.98 -20.44 16.30
N LEU A 345 -11.50 -20.10 17.49
CA LEU A 345 -11.78 -18.86 18.21
C LEU A 345 -10.45 -18.24 18.60
N ASP A 346 -10.12 -17.13 17.97
CA ASP A 346 -8.86 -16.43 18.20
C ASP A 346 -9.07 -14.95 17.90
N ALA A 347 -9.05 -14.15 18.96
CA ALA A 347 -9.17 -12.70 18.91
C ALA A 347 -7.89 -12.11 19.46
N GLY A 348 -7.29 -11.18 18.72
CA GLY A 348 -6.07 -10.50 19.15
C GLY A 348 -6.15 -8.98 19.03
N ILE A 349 -5.19 -8.29 19.63
CA ILE A 349 -5.00 -6.83 19.46
C ILE A 349 -3.90 -6.62 18.41
N SER A 350 -4.30 -6.20 17.20
CA SER A 350 -3.36 -6.01 16.09
C SER A 350 -2.64 -4.66 16.09
N LEU A 351 -3.22 -3.64 16.75
CA LEU A 351 -2.62 -2.30 16.85
C LEU A 351 -3.16 -1.53 18.06
N ILE A 352 -2.32 -0.73 18.72
CA ILE A 352 -2.74 0.31 19.67
C ILE A 352 -2.66 1.66 18.93
N ILE A 353 -3.81 2.30 18.74
CA ILE A 353 -3.93 3.61 18.07
C ILE A 353 -3.70 4.75 19.05
N SER A 354 -4.10 4.57 20.32
CA SER A 354 -3.92 5.53 21.41
C SER A 354 -3.88 4.78 22.74
N PRO A 355 -3.03 5.18 23.71
CA PRO A 355 -2.08 6.29 23.64
C PRO A 355 -0.83 5.98 22.81
N THR A 356 -0.28 7.01 22.16
CA THR A 356 1.02 7.00 21.46
C THR A 356 1.74 8.33 21.74
N GLY A 357 3.07 8.33 21.82
CA GLY A 357 3.85 9.58 21.97
C GLY A 357 3.68 10.24 23.35
N THR A 358 3.50 11.56 23.39
CA THR A 358 3.32 12.34 24.65
C THR A 358 1.91 12.91 24.74
N ALA A 359 1.24 12.78 25.90
CA ALA A 359 -0.06 13.38 26.17
C ALA A 359 -0.01 14.29 27.41
N CYS A 360 -0.80 15.36 27.41
CA CYS A 360 -0.85 16.33 28.52
C CYS A 360 -2.08 16.22 29.42
N ASN A 361 -3.01 15.34 29.05
CA ASN A 361 -4.12 15.01 29.93
C ASN A 361 -3.71 13.81 30.77
N THR A 362 -3.92 13.91 32.09
CA THR A 362 -3.77 12.75 32.96
C THR A 362 -4.80 11.66 32.64
N THR A 363 -5.90 11.99 31.96
CA THR A 363 -6.85 10.98 31.48
C THR A 363 -6.64 10.68 30.00
N VAL A 364 -6.22 9.46 29.71
CA VAL A 364 -6.06 8.92 28.35
C VAL A 364 -7.31 8.15 27.97
N THR A 365 -7.82 8.34 26.76
CA THR A 365 -8.87 7.48 26.18
C THR A 365 -8.23 6.54 25.16
N PRO A 366 -7.99 5.27 25.51
CA PRO A 366 -7.28 4.36 24.62
C PRO A 366 -8.14 3.94 23.43
N VAL A 367 -7.50 3.66 22.30
CA VAL A 367 -8.14 3.09 21.12
C VAL A 367 -7.25 1.96 20.62
N VAL A 368 -7.84 0.78 20.44
CA VAL A 368 -7.13 -0.42 19.98
C VAL A 368 -7.79 -0.97 18.72
N THR A 369 -7.05 -1.69 17.91
CA THR A 369 -7.60 -2.45 16.77
C THR A 369 -7.72 -3.90 17.19
N ILE A 370 -8.95 -4.40 17.29
CA ILE A 370 -9.22 -5.83 17.50
C ILE A 370 -9.19 -6.54 16.14
N GLN A 371 -8.64 -7.75 16.10
CA GLN A 371 -8.58 -8.60 14.92
C GLN A 371 -9.09 -10.00 15.25
N ASN A 372 -9.80 -10.61 14.30
CA ASN A 372 -10.19 -12.01 14.38
C ASN A 372 -9.17 -12.85 13.61
N PHE A 373 -8.25 -13.49 14.32
CA PHE A 373 -7.29 -14.43 13.73
C PHE A 373 -7.88 -15.84 13.58
N GLY A 374 -9.03 -16.09 14.22
CA GLY A 374 -9.75 -17.35 14.19
C GLY A 374 -10.57 -17.60 12.91
N THR A 375 -10.83 -18.88 12.66
CA THR A 375 -11.64 -19.35 11.52
C THR A 375 -13.16 -19.17 11.70
N THR A 376 -13.62 -18.87 12.92
CA THR A 376 -15.03 -18.57 13.21
C THR A 376 -15.22 -17.06 13.29
N THR A 377 -16.32 -16.53 12.76
CA THR A 377 -16.69 -15.11 12.94
C THR A 377 -16.69 -14.74 14.42
N LEU A 378 -15.93 -13.71 14.77
CA LEU A 378 -15.87 -13.16 16.11
C LEU A 378 -17.09 -12.27 16.33
N THR A 379 -17.88 -12.60 17.34
CA THR A 379 -19.14 -11.94 17.72
C THR A 379 -19.06 -11.26 19.08
N SER A 380 -18.13 -11.71 19.92
CA SER A 380 -17.80 -11.06 21.19
C SER A 380 -16.35 -11.32 21.57
N ALA A 381 -15.74 -10.40 22.33
CA ALA A 381 -14.46 -10.60 22.99
C ALA A 381 -14.37 -9.69 24.23
N THR A 382 -13.52 -10.05 25.18
CA THR A 382 -13.17 -9.22 26.33
C THR A 382 -11.81 -8.59 26.07
N ILE A 383 -11.74 -7.27 26.07
CA ILE A 383 -10.49 -6.52 25.98
C ILE A 383 -10.04 -6.17 27.39
N ASN A 384 -8.93 -6.75 27.81
CA ASN A 384 -8.22 -6.44 29.05
C ASN A 384 -7.20 -5.37 28.75
N TYR A 385 -7.03 -4.38 29.63
CA TYR A 385 -6.05 -3.33 29.40
C TYR A 385 -5.60 -2.64 30.68
N ASP A 386 -4.32 -2.29 30.72
CA ASP A 386 -3.69 -1.65 31.86
C ASP A 386 -2.61 -0.65 31.43
N VAL A 387 -2.12 0.11 32.39
CA VAL A 387 -0.93 0.94 32.25
C VAL A 387 0.08 0.47 33.30
N ASP A 388 1.31 0.19 32.86
CA ASP A 388 2.45 -0.26 33.67
C ASP A 388 2.22 -1.54 34.50
N GLY A 389 1.38 -2.45 34.02
CA GLY A 389 0.99 -3.64 34.79
C GLY A 389 0.14 -3.31 36.02
N GLY A 390 -0.54 -2.15 35.99
CA GLY A 390 -1.36 -1.64 37.07
C GLY A 390 -2.71 -2.35 37.22
N THR A 391 -3.77 -1.59 37.53
CA THR A 391 -5.11 -2.18 37.63
C THR A 391 -5.57 -2.59 36.23
N ASN A 392 -5.78 -3.90 36.03
CA ASN A 392 -6.32 -4.43 34.79
C ASN A 392 -7.81 -4.06 34.65
N ASN A 393 -8.11 -3.25 33.62
CA ASN A 393 -9.46 -2.86 33.25
C ASN A 393 -10.01 -3.82 32.20
N THR A 394 -11.34 -3.90 32.09
CA THR A 394 -11.99 -4.75 31.10
C THR A 394 -13.06 -3.99 30.34
N ALA A 395 -13.11 -4.19 29.02
CA ALA A 395 -14.16 -3.73 28.15
C ALA A 395 -14.70 -4.91 27.33
N SER A 396 -16.01 -4.98 27.16
CA SER A 396 -16.63 -5.99 26.30
C SER A 396 -16.82 -5.42 24.91
N TRP A 397 -16.30 -6.13 23.91
CA TRP A 397 -16.59 -5.87 22.51
C TRP A 397 -17.65 -6.88 22.02
N THR A 398 -18.62 -6.40 21.25
CA THR A 398 -19.63 -7.21 20.56
C THR A 398 -19.79 -6.71 19.14
N GLY A 399 -19.78 -7.61 18.17
CA GLY A 399 -19.81 -7.24 16.75
C GLY A 399 -19.96 -8.45 15.84
N SER A 400 -19.44 -8.36 14.62
CA SER A 400 -19.39 -9.46 13.66
C SER A 400 -18.15 -9.30 12.79
N LEU A 401 -17.00 -9.73 13.31
CA LEU A 401 -15.70 -9.67 12.65
C LEU A 401 -15.44 -10.99 11.92
N ALA A 402 -15.39 -10.97 10.59
CA ALA A 402 -15.02 -12.14 9.81
C ALA A 402 -13.53 -12.51 10.03
N THR A 403 -13.14 -13.72 9.68
CA THR A 403 -11.73 -14.18 9.75
C THR A 403 -10.81 -13.19 9.03
N ASN A 404 -9.69 -12.84 9.68
CA ASN A 404 -8.68 -11.89 9.24
C ASN A 404 -9.17 -10.46 8.96
N THR A 405 -10.27 -10.05 9.58
CA THR A 405 -10.75 -8.66 9.53
C THR A 405 -10.52 -7.96 10.87
N THR A 406 -10.52 -6.62 10.84
CA THR A 406 -10.19 -5.77 11.99
C THR A 406 -11.27 -4.71 12.25
N GLU A 407 -11.33 -4.22 13.49
CA GLU A 407 -12.18 -3.09 13.90
C GLU A 407 -11.47 -2.24 14.96
N ASN A 408 -11.67 -0.92 14.94
CA ASN A 408 -11.14 -0.03 15.97
C ASN A 408 -12.14 0.08 17.14
N VAL A 409 -11.65 -0.14 18.36
CA VAL A 409 -12.44 -0.10 19.59
C VAL A 409 -11.92 1.00 20.51
N THR A 410 -12.77 1.98 20.82
CA THR A 410 -12.48 3.00 21.83
C THR A 410 -12.76 2.45 23.21
N LEU A 411 -11.74 2.42 24.06
CA LEU A 411 -11.82 1.91 25.43
C LEU A 411 -12.14 3.04 26.42
N PRO A 412 -12.77 2.72 27.56
CA PRO A 412 -12.95 3.67 28.65
C PRO A 412 -11.64 4.29 29.11
N GLY A 413 -11.67 5.59 29.41
CA GLY A 413 -10.46 6.35 29.76
C GLY A 413 -9.81 5.90 31.07
N ILE A 414 -8.48 5.95 31.12
CA ILE A 414 -7.65 5.66 32.30
C ILE A 414 -6.95 6.95 32.74
N THR A 415 -7.00 7.24 34.03
CA THR A 415 -6.18 8.30 34.62
C THR A 415 -4.79 7.76 34.98
N VAL A 416 -3.77 8.39 34.43
CA VAL A 416 -2.36 8.03 34.51
C VAL A 416 -1.59 9.25 35.08
N SER A 417 -0.62 8.99 35.96
CA SER A 417 0.25 10.03 36.51
C SER A 417 1.19 10.61 35.43
N ALA A 418 1.95 11.66 35.74
CA ALA A 418 3.02 12.11 34.85
C ALA A 418 4.18 11.10 34.82
N GLY A 419 4.86 10.98 33.67
CA GLY A 419 5.99 10.07 33.47
C GLY A 419 5.89 9.27 32.19
N GLY A 420 6.88 8.41 31.94
CA GLY A 420 6.83 7.39 30.90
C GLY A 420 6.02 6.19 31.36
N HIS A 421 5.20 5.65 30.48
CA HIS A 421 4.20 4.63 30.74
C HIS A 421 4.17 3.60 29.59
N THR A 422 3.75 2.38 29.90
CA THR A 422 3.44 1.33 28.92
C THR A 422 1.97 0.99 29.01
N PHE A 423 1.22 1.27 27.95
CA PHE A 423 -0.15 0.79 27.81
C PHE A 423 -0.13 -0.64 27.28
N ASN A 424 -0.79 -1.55 28.00
CA ASN A 424 -0.96 -2.93 27.58
C ASN A 424 -2.43 -3.17 27.26
N ALA A 425 -2.71 -3.85 26.16
CA ALA A 425 -4.04 -4.33 25.84
C ALA A 425 -3.95 -5.79 25.40
N SER A 426 -4.90 -6.60 25.85
CA SER A 426 -5.06 -7.96 25.38
C SER A 426 -6.51 -8.36 25.21
N THR A 427 -6.75 -9.41 24.46
CA THR A 427 -8.08 -10.01 24.28
C THR A 427 -8.18 -11.33 25.02
N THR A 428 -9.38 -11.65 25.49
CA THR A 428 -9.75 -12.96 26.00
C THR A 428 -11.21 -13.26 25.67
N ALA A 429 -11.60 -14.53 25.79
CA ALA A 429 -12.97 -15.00 25.63
C ALA A 429 -13.63 -14.69 24.26
N PRO A 430 -12.96 -14.97 23.12
CA PRO A 430 -13.59 -14.88 21.80
C PRO A 430 -14.86 -15.73 21.74
N ASN A 431 -16.00 -15.14 21.39
CA ASN A 431 -17.33 -15.77 21.41
C ASN A 431 -17.69 -16.45 22.74
N SER A 432 -17.20 -15.95 23.87
CA SER A 432 -17.33 -16.59 25.19
C SER A 432 -16.63 -17.96 25.31
N GLY A 433 -15.78 -18.33 24.34
CA GLY A 433 -14.97 -19.54 24.33
C GLY A 433 -13.55 -19.31 24.85
N THR A 434 -12.68 -20.32 24.74
CA THR A 434 -11.25 -20.18 25.04
C THR A 434 -10.53 -19.67 23.79
N ASP A 435 -9.69 -18.65 23.96
CA ASP A 435 -8.78 -18.23 22.89
C ASP A 435 -7.77 -19.34 22.60
N GLY A 436 -7.61 -19.71 21.34
CA GLY A 436 -6.73 -20.80 20.95
C GLY A 436 -5.30 -20.37 20.64
N ASP A 437 -4.99 -19.07 20.51
CA ASP A 437 -3.61 -18.56 20.39
C ASP A 437 -3.33 -17.42 21.38
N GLY A 438 -2.74 -17.75 22.54
CA GLY A 438 -2.35 -16.72 23.50
C GLY A 438 -1.21 -15.79 23.04
N GLY A 439 -0.59 -16.05 21.89
CA GLY A 439 0.59 -15.31 21.40
C GLY A 439 0.27 -13.99 20.70
N ASN A 440 -0.92 -13.86 20.10
CA ASN A 440 -1.38 -12.68 19.37
C ASN A 440 -2.45 -11.87 20.15
N ASP A 441 -2.86 -12.38 21.32
CA ASP A 441 -3.83 -11.77 22.22
C ASP A 441 -3.42 -10.36 22.66
N ALA A 442 -2.11 -10.10 22.83
CA ALA A 442 -1.61 -8.93 23.54
C ALA A 442 -0.74 -8.01 22.68
N SER A 443 -0.91 -6.70 22.90
CA SER A 443 -0.07 -5.65 22.35
C SER A 443 0.30 -4.64 23.45
N SER A 444 1.46 -4.01 23.32
CA SER A 444 1.95 -3.02 24.25
C SER A 444 2.50 -1.80 23.50
N GLN A 445 2.20 -0.61 24.00
CA GLN A 445 2.64 0.66 23.43
C GLN A 445 3.14 1.57 24.55
N THR A 446 4.35 2.12 24.37
CA THR A 446 4.88 3.13 25.30
C THR A 446 4.34 4.51 24.96
N PHE A 447 4.10 5.32 25.99
CA PHE A 447 3.67 6.71 25.89
C PHE A 447 4.11 7.50 27.13
N THR A 448 4.11 8.82 27.07
CA THR A 448 4.50 9.69 28.18
C THR A 448 3.36 10.62 28.54
N ILE A 449 3.05 10.77 29.83
CA ILE A 449 2.18 11.84 30.32
C ILE A 449 3.04 12.98 30.84
N SER A 450 2.88 14.17 30.28
CA SER A 450 3.58 15.39 30.72
C SER A 450 2.59 16.37 31.34
N THR A 451 2.64 16.54 32.67
CA THR A 451 1.66 17.39 33.39
C THR A 451 2.19 18.74 33.88
N SER A 452 3.44 19.09 33.56
CA SER A 452 4.03 20.39 33.91
C SER A 452 5.26 20.67 33.07
N GLY A 453 5.22 21.72 32.25
CA GLY A 453 6.39 22.16 31.49
C GLY A 453 7.47 22.75 32.40
N SER A 454 8.74 22.61 32.02
CA SER A 454 9.83 23.33 32.72
C SER A 454 9.65 24.84 32.55
N SER A 455 9.78 25.58 33.65
CA SER A 455 9.62 27.04 33.66
C SER A 455 10.80 27.74 32.99
N LEU A 456 10.56 28.90 32.38
CA LEU A 456 11.62 29.75 31.88
C LEU A 456 12.42 30.44 33.02
N PRO A 457 13.74 30.69 32.84
CA PRO A 457 14.54 30.29 31.68
C PRO A 457 14.89 28.80 31.68
N PHE A 458 14.92 28.19 30.49
CA PHE A 458 15.32 26.79 30.27
C PHE A 458 16.68 26.75 29.55
N THR A 459 17.57 25.85 29.98
CA THR A 459 18.91 25.69 29.41
C THR A 459 19.29 24.22 29.34
N GLU A 460 19.83 23.76 28.21
CA GLU A 460 20.38 22.42 28.01
C GLU A 460 21.67 22.50 27.16
N GLY A 461 22.76 21.94 27.68
CA GLY A 461 24.09 21.95 27.04
C GLY A 461 24.73 20.57 26.94
N PHE A 462 23.97 19.50 27.17
CA PHE A 462 24.39 18.10 27.02
C PHE A 462 25.54 17.62 27.93
N GLU A 463 25.93 18.42 28.92
CA GLU A 463 27.01 18.13 29.89
C GLU A 463 26.58 17.19 31.04
N GLY A 464 25.32 16.77 31.10
CA GLY A 464 24.74 16.01 32.22
C GLY A 464 25.18 14.55 32.32
N GLY A 465 25.99 14.04 31.39
CA GLY A 465 26.52 12.66 31.39
C GLY A 465 25.48 11.56 31.14
N THR A 466 24.24 11.91 30.85
CA THR A 466 23.15 10.99 30.48
C THR A 466 22.53 11.47 29.17
N PHE A 467 22.34 10.55 28.22
CA PHE A 467 21.75 10.84 26.92
C PHE A 467 20.69 9.79 26.56
N PRO A 468 19.50 10.19 26.06
CA PRO A 468 19.03 11.58 25.95
C PRO A 468 18.91 12.25 27.34
N PRO A 469 18.94 13.61 27.42
CA PRO A 469 18.76 14.29 28.69
C PRO A 469 17.47 13.86 29.40
N SER A 470 17.44 13.94 30.73
CA SER A 470 16.30 13.46 31.51
C SER A 470 14.96 14.05 31.03
N GLY A 471 14.03 13.19 30.63
CA GLY A 471 12.70 13.56 30.13
C GLY A 471 12.62 13.85 28.62
N TRP A 472 13.75 13.84 27.91
CA TRP A 472 13.78 13.87 26.44
C TRP A 472 13.59 12.47 25.88
N THR A 473 12.98 12.37 24.70
CA THR A 473 12.72 11.09 24.02
C THR A 473 13.43 11.05 22.67
N LEU A 474 14.02 9.91 22.36
CA LEU A 474 14.65 9.63 21.06
C LEU A 474 13.77 8.64 20.29
N ASP A 475 13.49 8.95 19.03
CA ASP A 475 12.85 8.03 18.09
C ASP A 475 13.75 7.84 16.88
N ASN A 476 14.18 6.59 16.70
CA ASN A 476 15.05 6.12 15.63
C ASN A 476 14.32 5.02 14.86
N PRO A 477 13.39 5.40 13.96
CA PRO A 477 12.50 4.45 13.30
C PRO A 477 13.24 3.51 12.33
N ASP A 478 14.44 3.87 11.89
CA ASP A 478 15.24 3.07 10.97
C ASP A 478 16.31 2.19 11.67
N ALA A 479 16.45 2.33 12.98
CA ALA A 479 17.39 1.60 13.84
C ALA A 479 18.88 1.75 13.44
N ASN A 480 19.26 2.81 12.71
CA ASN A 480 20.66 3.10 12.36
C ASN A 480 21.31 4.08 13.35
N VAL A 481 22.31 4.84 12.89
CA VAL A 481 23.01 5.85 13.69
C VAL A 481 22.05 6.98 14.01
N THR A 482 21.94 7.30 15.29
CA THR A 482 20.98 8.28 15.81
C THR A 482 21.69 9.38 16.59
N TRP A 483 20.92 10.30 17.17
CA TRP A 483 21.46 11.36 18.02
C TRP A 483 22.26 10.76 19.18
N SER A 484 23.43 11.35 19.46
CA SER A 484 24.25 10.96 20.60
C SER A 484 25.01 12.14 21.18
N ALA A 485 25.21 12.15 22.51
CA ALA A 485 26.11 13.11 23.13
C ALA A 485 27.56 12.64 22.94
N VAL A 486 28.43 13.54 22.46
CA VAL A 486 29.84 13.25 22.17
C VAL A 486 30.75 14.29 22.78
N THR A 487 31.97 13.89 23.12
CA THR A 487 32.97 14.79 23.71
C THR A 487 34.17 15.11 22.81
N THR A 488 34.04 14.82 21.52
CA THR A 488 35.14 14.88 20.55
C THR A 488 35.25 16.23 19.84
N ALA A 489 34.18 17.02 19.80
CA ALA A 489 34.17 18.38 19.26
C ALA A 489 34.76 19.38 20.26
N SER A 490 35.45 20.41 19.78
CA SER A 490 35.83 21.54 20.64
C SER A 490 34.60 22.44 20.82
N GLY A 491 34.00 22.43 22.01
CA GLY A 491 32.73 23.11 22.29
C GLY A 491 32.78 24.64 22.07
N PHE A 492 31.59 25.23 21.97
CA PHE A 492 31.42 26.69 21.97
C PHE A 492 31.52 27.24 23.41
N GLY A 493 32.67 27.09 24.07
CA GLY A 493 32.82 27.51 25.47
C GLY A 493 33.86 26.70 26.25
N ASN A 494 33.66 26.59 27.58
CA ASN A 494 34.52 25.81 28.49
C ASN A 494 34.07 24.33 28.64
N SER A 495 33.03 23.93 27.91
CA SER A 495 32.35 22.63 27.95
C SER A 495 32.97 21.64 26.94
N SER A 496 32.77 20.34 27.16
CA SER A 496 33.43 19.28 26.39
C SER A 496 32.47 18.30 25.73
N ALA A 497 31.15 18.42 25.90
CA ALA A 497 30.14 17.57 25.31
C ALA A 497 29.19 18.37 24.41
N CYS A 498 28.74 17.78 23.30
CA CYS A 498 27.71 18.37 22.43
C CYS A 498 26.87 17.25 21.82
N LEU A 499 25.75 17.62 21.20
CA LEU A 499 24.87 16.69 20.51
C LEU A 499 25.37 16.47 19.08
N GLN A 500 25.67 15.23 18.70
CA GLN A 500 26.08 14.84 17.36
C GLN A 500 25.06 13.91 16.71
N MET A 501 24.83 14.14 15.42
CA MET A 501 24.33 13.15 14.49
C MET A 501 25.46 12.74 13.52
N ASP A 502 25.84 11.47 13.54
CA ASP A 502 26.94 10.94 12.72
C ASP A 502 26.43 10.38 11.40
N PHE A 503 26.32 11.28 10.42
CA PHE A 503 25.97 10.92 9.04
C PHE A 503 27.18 10.42 8.24
N TYR A 504 28.41 10.57 8.73
CA TYR A 504 29.60 10.21 7.96
C TYR A 504 29.96 8.71 8.09
N SER A 505 29.87 8.13 9.29
CA SER A 505 30.42 6.81 9.60
C SER A 505 29.41 5.66 9.53
N ALA A 506 28.11 5.97 9.35
CA ALA A 506 27.06 4.98 9.21
C ALA A 506 27.38 3.99 8.07
N ALA A 507 27.58 2.71 8.42
CA ALA A 507 28.01 1.65 7.51
C ALA A 507 27.06 1.41 6.32
N GLU A 508 25.87 2.00 6.38
CA GLU A 508 24.82 2.03 5.37
C GLU A 508 24.14 3.40 5.38
N ASN A 509 24.87 4.47 5.04
CA ASN A 509 24.27 5.78 4.83
C ASN A 509 23.23 5.64 3.69
N ILE A 510 21.94 5.58 4.02
CA ILE A 510 20.86 5.47 3.03
C ILE A 510 20.24 6.85 2.91
N GLN A 511 20.15 7.36 1.68
CA GLN A 511 19.60 8.68 1.41
C GLN A 511 18.15 8.77 1.92
N GLY A 512 17.87 9.77 2.77
CA GLY A 512 16.52 10.07 3.27
C GLY A 512 16.19 9.52 4.66
N GLN A 513 17.13 8.86 5.35
CA GLN A 513 16.98 8.45 6.75
C GLN A 513 16.69 9.64 7.68
N SER A 514 15.86 9.41 8.71
CA SER A 514 15.29 10.45 9.55
C SER A 514 15.28 10.03 11.01
N ASP A 515 15.85 10.87 11.87
CA ASP A 515 15.93 10.67 13.32
C ASP A 515 15.34 11.85 14.07
N TYR A 516 14.63 11.55 15.16
CA TYR A 516 13.84 12.52 15.91
C TYR A 516 14.27 12.57 17.39
N LEU A 517 14.50 13.79 17.89
CA LEU A 517 14.78 14.05 19.30
C LEU A 517 13.76 15.04 19.86
N TYR A 518 12.91 14.56 20.77
CA TYR A 518 11.84 15.31 21.41
C TYR A 518 12.30 15.87 22.74
N THR A 519 12.08 17.17 22.97
CA THR A 519 12.43 17.82 24.25
C THR A 519 11.41 17.48 25.34
N VAL A 520 11.69 17.85 26.58
CA VAL A 520 10.64 18.00 27.61
C VAL A 520 9.61 19.05 27.18
N SER A 521 8.42 19.01 27.79
CA SER A 521 7.47 20.12 27.70
C SER A 521 8.01 21.34 28.47
N LEU A 522 7.73 22.54 27.96
CA LEU A 522 8.10 23.84 28.50
C LEU A 522 6.84 24.65 28.81
N ASP A 523 6.88 25.42 29.91
CA ASP A 523 5.79 26.28 30.33
C ASP A 523 6.09 27.74 29.96
N LEU A 524 5.45 28.22 28.89
CA LEU A 524 5.48 29.60 28.40
C LEU A 524 4.23 30.39 28.83
N SER A 525 3.42 29.90 29.77
CA SER A 525 2.20 30.58 30.21
C SER A 525 2.46 31.98 30.78
N ASN A 526 3.60 32.16 31.45
CA ASN A 526 4.06 33.43 32.04
C ASN A 526 5.15 34.12 31.21
N ALA A 527 5.45 33.62 30.01
CA ALA A 527 6.46 34.20 29.15
C ALA A 527 5.99 35.57 28.61
N SER A 528 6.91 36.52 28.52
CA SER A 528 6.66 37.87 28.02
C SER A 528 7.58 38.17 26.84
N SER A 529 7.07 38.82 25.80
CA SER A 529 7.88 39.15 24.63
C SER A 529 9.05 40.11 24.97
N PRO A 530 10.27 39.85 24.46
CA PRO A 530 10.59 38.74 23.55
C PRO A 530 10.85 37.42 24.30
N THR A 531 10.25 36.33 23.81
CA THR A 531 10.64 34.96 24.18
C THR A 531 11.41 34.34 23.02
N VAL A 532 12.66 33.98 23.31
CA VAL A 532 13.66 33.60 22.29
C VAL A 532 14.25 32.26 22.66
N MET A 533 14.53 31.42 21.65
CA MET A 533 15.37 30.24 21.76
C MET A 533 16.68 30.47 21.01
N ASP A 534 17.81 30.34 21.71
CA ASP A 534 19.15 30.41 21.14
C ASP A 534 19.80 29.01 21.20
N PHE A 535 20.56 28.62 20.17
CA PHE A 535 21.39 27.41 20.17
C PHE A 535 22.61 27.55 19.25
N ASN A 536 23.61 26.70 19.46
CA ASN A 536 24.81 26.64 18.62
C ASN A 536 24.74 25.48 17.63
N LEU A 537 25.19 25.72 16.41
CA LEU A 537 25.16 24.78 15.28
C LEU A 537 26.54 24.70 14.63
N ALA A 538 26.99 23.49 14.29
CA ALA A 538 28.13 23.29 13.41
C ALA A 538 27.89 22.16 12.41
N TYR A 539 28.17 22.44 11.13
CA TYR A 539 27.94 21.51 10.04
C TYR A 539 28.82 21.82 8.82
N THR A 540 29.26 20.78 8.11
CA THR A 540 29.80 20.91 6.76
C THR A 540 29.21 19.85 5.84
N LYS A 541 29.28 20.11 4.55
CA LYS A 541 28.90 19.14 3.52
C LYS A 541 30.05 18.19 3.26
N TYR A 542 29.72 17.00 2.76
CA TYR A 542 30.71 16.10 2.20
C TYR A 542 31.30 16.69 0.91
N ASP A 543 30.43 17.17 0.01
CA ASP A 543 30.78 17.94 -1.18
C ASP A 543 29.60 18.82 -1.67
N ALA A 544 29.73 19.42 -2.86
CA ALA A 544 28.69 20.26 -3.44
C ALA A 544 27.36 19.54 -3.76
N THR A 545 27.37 18.20 -3.85
CA THR A 545 26.25 17.35 -4.25
C THR A 545 25.51 16.78 -3.05
N TYR A 546 26.24 16.41 -1.99
CA TYR A 546 25.69 15.71 -0.82
C TYR A 546 25.64 16.60 0.42
N PHE A 547 24.42 16.90 0.88
CA PHE A 547 24.16 17.79 2.01
C PHE A 547 22.89 17.39 2.77
N ASP A 548 22.98 17.39 4.09
CA ASP A 548 21.93 16.98 5.02
C ASP A 548 20.98 18.15 5.34
N SER A 549 19.97 17.89 6.16
CA SER A 549 19.01 18.90 6.59
C SER A 549 18.67 18.79 8.07
N LEU A 550 18.46 19.94 8.72
CA LEU A 550 17.94 20.05 10.08
C LEU A 550 16.62 20.81 10.07
N TYR A 551 15.60 20.21 10.68
CA TYR A 551 14.31 20.80 10.94
C TYR A 551 14.09 20.87 12.45
N ILE A 552 13.60 22.01 12.95
CA ILE A 552 13.10 22.13 14.33
C ILE A 552 11.62 22.47 14.25
N TYR A 553 10.82 21.72 14.99
CA TYR A 553 9.39 21.90 15.07
C TYR A 553 9.00 22.40 16.45
N GLY A 554 8.02 23.30 16.51
CA GLY A 554 7.34 23.74 17.71
C GLY A 554 5.94 23.15 17.75
N SER A 555 5.58 22.55 18.88
CA SER A 555 4.24 22.05 19.16
C SER A 555 3.60 22.85 20.28
N SER A 556 2.35 23.26 20.07
CA SER A 556 1.50 23.93 21.07
C SER A 556 0.55 22.99 21.81
N ASP A 557 0.57 21.69 21.50
CA ASP A 557 -0.40 20.71 21.97
C ASP A 557 0.26 19.40 22.41
N CYS A 558 1.47 19.51 22.98
CA CYS A 558 2.21 18.38 23.56
C CYS A 558 2.68 17.31 22.57
N GLY A 559 2.83 17.67 21.30
CA GLY A 559 3.40 16.83 20.26
C GLY A 559 2.34 16.10 19.43
N LEU A 560 1.07 16.51 19.54
CA LEU A 560 -0.01 16.02 18.68
C LEU A 560 0.05 16.66 17.29
N THR A 561 0.39 17.95 17.22
CA THR A 561 0.64 18.68 15.97
C THR A 561 1.96 19.43 16.02
N TRP A 562 2.69 19.37 14.91
CA TRP A 562 4.02 19.96 14.79
C TRP A 562 4.03 21.03 13.71
N GLN A 563 4.53 22.22 14.04
CA GLN A 563 4.78 23.30 13.09
C GLN A 563 6.28 23.47 12.90
N VAL A 564 6.74 23.52 11.64
CA VAL A 564 8.15 23.81 11.33
C VAL A 564 8.45 25.25 11.74
N ILE A 565 9.33 25.45 12.71
CA ILE A 565 9.78 26.79 13.16
C ILE A 565 11.20 27.13 12.72
N TYR A 566 11.95 26.11 12.28
CA TYR A 566 13.26 26.24 11.68
C TYR A 566 13.45 25.12 10.64
N ALA A 567 13.90 25.48 9.44
CA ALA A 567 14.17 24.52 8.37
C ALA A 567 15.38 24.99 7.57
N ASN A 568 16.52 24.34 7.79
CA ASN A 568 17.73 24.59 7.03
C ASN A 568 18.22 23.27 6.42
N GLY A 569 18.09 23.15 5.11
CA GLY A 569 18.78 22.17 4.28
C GLY A 569 19.65 22.90 3.26
N SER A 570 20.75 22.28 2.80
CA SER A 570 21.72 22.82 1.83
C SER A 570 22.79 23.78 2.39
N THR A 571 23.32 24.70 1.55
CA THR A 571 24.38 25.67 1.91
C THR A 571 24.01 26.56 3.11
N ALA A 572 22.72 26.73 3.43
CA ALA A 572 22.27 27.61 4.50
C ALA A 572 22.69 27.13 5.91
N MET A 573 22.84 25.82 6.11
CA MET A 573 23.26 25.22 7.38
C MET A 573 24.79 25.14 7.53
N GLN A 574 25.53 25.40 6.45
CA GLN A 574 26.96 25.15 6.37
C GLN A 574 27.75 26.21 7.14
N THR A 575 28.47 25.78 8.18
CA THR A 575 29.28 26.64 9.05
C THR A 575 30.79 26.48 8.80
N ALA A 576 31.18 25.46 8.02
CA ALA A 576 32.55 25.19 7.60
C ALA A 576 32.63 24.85 6.10
N VAL A 577 33.82 24.96 5.50
CA VAL A 577 34.04 24.57 4.09
C VAL A 577 33.83 23.07 3.90
N ASP A 578 33.41 22.67 2.69
CA ASP A 578 33.22 21.27 2.30
C ASP A 578 34.40 20.40 2.75
N ASP A 579 34.10 19.27 3.39
CA ASP A 579 35.10 18.34 3.90
C ASP A 579 34.67 16.91 3.59
N THR A 580 35.47 16.21 2.79
CA THR A 580 35.24 14.80 2.43
C THR A 580 35.74 13.83 3.50
N SER A 581 36.32 14.33 4.61
CA SER A 581 36.77 13.55 5.75
C SER A 581 35.82 13.69 6.94
N TYR A 582 35.96 12.83 7.95
CA TYR A 582 35.10 12.85 9.15
C TYR A 582 35.18 14.24 9.82
N PHE A 583 34.09 15.01 9.76
CA PHE A 583 34.08 16.38 10.27
C PHE A 583 33.98 16.39 11.79
N ILE A 584 34.88 17.15 12.42
CA ILE A 584 34.83 17.50 13.85
C ILE A 584 35.02 19.02 13.94
N PRO A 585 34.04 19.78 14.47
CA PRO A 585 34.09 21.24 14.45
C PRO A 585 35.13 21.79 15.43
N THR A 586 35.81 22.85 14.97
CA THR A 586 36.67 23.73 15.79
C THR A 586 35.86 24.89 16.37
N ASN A 587 36.35 25.56 17.42
CA ASN A 587 35.66 26.72 18.04
C ASN A 587 35.19 27.80 17.06
N SER A 588 35.90 28.01 15.94
CA SER A 588 35.56 29.02 14.93
C SER A 588 34.51 28.57 13.90
N GLN A 589 34.11 27.30 13.91
CA GLN A 589 33.17 26.70 12.96
C GLN A 589 31.77 26.52 13.55
N TRP A 590 31.54 26.97 14.78
CA TRP A 590 30.22 27.04 15.39
C TRP A 590 29.56 28.39 15.05
N THR A 591 28.28 28.34 14.71
CA THR A 591 27.44 29.53 14.51
C THR A 591 26.31 29.51 15.53
N ALA A 592 25.89 30.68 16.01
CA ALA A 592 24.74 30.82 16.88
C ALA A 592 23.49 31.06 16.03
N GLU A 593 22.45 30.28 16.31
CA GLU A 593 21.13 30.38 15.69
C GLU A 593 20.13 30.87 16.75
N SER A 594 19.14 31.65 16.30
CA SER A 594 18.11 32.23 17.19
C SER A 594 16.73 32.13 16.55
N ILE A 595 15.77 31.59 17.30
CA ILE A 595 14.39 31.35 16.88
C ILE A 595 13.45 32.17 17.78
N ASN A 596 12.56 32.95 17.16
CA ASN A 596 11.50 33.66 17.88
C ASN A 596 10.38 32.68 18.27
N LEU A 597 10.04 32.62 19.56
CA LEU A 597 8.99 31.75 20.09
C LEU A 597 7.76 32.53 20.58
N ASP A 598 7.63 33.82 20.25
CA ASP A 598 6.54 34.68 20.74
C ASP A 598 5.14 34.15 20.36
N ALA A 599 5.03 33.44 19.22
CA ALA A 599 3.79 32.79 18.78
C ALA A 599 3.28 31.72 19.76
N TYR A 600 4.14 31.24 20.65
CA TYR A 600 3.85 30.21 21.66
C TYR A 600 3.74 30.78 23.08
N ASN A 601 3.84 32.11 23.26
CA ASN A 601 3.62 32.75 24.56
C ASN A 601 2.19 32.47 25.05
N GLY A 602 2.04 32.18 26.34
CA GLY A 602 0.77 31.77 26.93
C GLY A 602 0.52 30.26 26.90
N ASN A 603 1.39 29.46 26.25
CA ASN A 603 1.26 28.01 26.18
C ASN A 603 1.96 27.31 27.34
N SER A 604 1.21 26.54 28.15
CA SER A 604 1.75 25.79 29.30
C SER A 604 2.36 24.43 28.95
N SER A 605 2.31 24.04 27.67
CA SER A 605 2.62 22.68 27.22
C SER A 605 3.36 22.66 25.88
N PHE A 606 4.19 23.66 25.66
CA PHE A 606 4.98 23.80 24.45
C PHE A 606 6.09 22.74 24.41
N GLN A 607 6.37 22.15 23.25
CA GLN A 607 7.44 21.17 23.08
C GLN A 607 8.20 21.44 21.78
N LEU A 608 9.50 21.12 21.79
CA LEU A 608 10.36 21.20 20.62
C LEU A 608 10.69 19.78 20.12
N LEU A 609 10.85 19.65 18.80
CA LEU A 609 11.33 18.44 18.14
C LEU A 609 12.47 18.81 17.18
N PHE A 610 13.62 18.15 17.36
CA PHE A 610 14.75 18.21 16.44
C PHE A 610 14.70 17.01 15.50
N HIS A 611 14.70 17.27 14.19
CA HIS A 611 14.62 16.25 13.14
C HIS A 611 15.77 16.46 12.16
N ALA A 612 16.71 15.53 12.13
CA ALA A 612 17.82 15.53 11.18
C ALA A 612 17.57 14.49 10.08
N LYS A 613 17.89 14.86 8.83
CA LYS A 613 17.69 14.01 7.66
C LYS A 613 18.97 13.85 6.85
N SER A 614 19.42 12.61 6.67
CA SER A 614 20.66 12.30 5.95
C SER A 614 20.48 12.34 4.43
N TYR A 615 21.45 12.93 3.75
CA TYR A 615 21.61 12.94 2.30
C TYR A 615 23.09 12.82 1.93
N TRP A 616 23.84 12.00 2.69
CA TRP A 616 25.27 11.72 2.52
C TRP A 616 26.19 12.93 2.72
N GLY A 617 25.76 13.93 3.50
CA GLY A 617 26.66 14.99 3.91
C GLY A 617 27.61 14.55 5.02
N ASN A 618 27.96 15.45 5.92
CA ASN A 618 28.89 15.18 7.02
C ASN A 618 28.19 15.27 8.38
N ASN A 619 28.94 15.17 9.46
CA ASN A 619 28.39 15.18 10.82
C ASN A 619 27.72 16.54 11.16
N LEU A 620 26.57 16.46 11.82
CA LEU A 620 25.81 17.61 12.31
C LEU A 620 25.95 17.70 13.83
N TYR A 621 26.26 18.90 14.32
CA TYR A 621 26.45 19.18 15.74
C TYR A 621 25.54 20.32 16.23
N ILE A 622 24.95 20.14 17.41
CA ILE A 622 24.14 21.14 18.13
C ILE A 622 24.62 21.25 19.57
N ASP A 623 24.61 22.46 20.13
CA ASP A 623 24.98 22.71 21.52
C ASP A 623 24.23 23.91 22.13
N ASP A 624 24.29 24.08 23.45
CA ASP A 624 23.85 25.26 24.22
C ASP A 624 22.44 25.79 23.88
N ILE A 625 21.41 24.97 24.07
CA ILE A 625 20.00 25.37 23.89
C ILE A 625 19.53 26.23 25.07
N ASN A 626 19.11 27.46 24.84
CA ASN A 626 18.69 28.44 25.86
C ASN A 626 17.36 29.12 25.53
N ILE A 627 16.44 29.26 26.49
CA ILE A 627 15.12 29.92 26.34
C ILE A 627 14.81 30.82 27.56
N TYR A 628 14.49 32.12 27.42
CA TYR A 628 14.43 33.08 28.58
C TYR A 628 13.55 34.37 28.43
N THR A 629 13.35 35.12 29.54
CA THR A 629 12.66 36.45 29.73
C THR A 629 13.36 37.32 30.86
N ASN A 630 13.21 38.67 31.05
CA ASN A 630 14.09 39.56 31.90
C ASN A 630 13.43 40.46 33.07
N SER A 631 13.91 40.58 34.37
CA SER A 631 13.84 41.77 35.40
C SER A 631 14.33 41.61 36.94
N SER A 632 14.72 42.67 37.79
CA SER A 632 15.06 42.67 39.33
C SER A 632 15.14 44.04 40.23
N GLY A 633 15.12 44.10 41.65
CA GLY A 633 15.22 45.33 42.65
C GLY A 633 15.43 45.22 44.28
N THR A 634 15.60 46.31 45.19
CA THR A 634 16.13 46.46 46.68
C THR A 634 15.47 47.45 47.83
N PRO A 635 15.87 47.53 49.19
CA PRO A 635 15.23 48.32 50.39
C PRO A 635 15.49 49.84 50.72
N PRO A 636 14.65 50.58 51.52
CA PRO A 636 14.56 52.07 51.60
C PRO A 636 15.46 52.85 52.58
N VAL A 637 15.78 54.11 52.24
CA VAL A 637 16.55 55.07 53.07
C VAL A 637 15.72 56.32 53.39
N THR A 638 15.51 56.67 54.66
CA THR A 638 14.45 57.62 55.07
C THR A 638 14.87 59.08 55.15
N ASN A 639 14.11 59.98 54.51
CA ASN A 639 14.35 61.42 54.54
C ASN A 639 13.08 62.23 54.27
N PHE A 640 13.01 63.48 54.75
CA PHE A 640 11.88 64.37 54.52
C PHE A 640 12.23 65.85 54.46
N THR A 641 11.34 66.62 53.85
CA THR A 641 11.37 68.08 53.81
C THR A 641 10.04 68.65 54.30
N ALA A 642 10.05 69.94 54.68
CA ALA A 642 8.84 70.72 54.93
C ALA A 642 8.74 71.81 53.86
N SER A 643 7.51 72.13 53.42
CA SER A 643 7.29 73.17 52.42
C SER A 643 7.78 74.55 52.87
N THR A 644 7.74 74.83 54.17
CA THR A 644 8.23 76.06 54.80
C THR A 644 8.44 75.86 56.30
N THR A 645 9.26 76.70 56.92
CA THR A 645 9.58 76.66 58.36
C THR A 645 9.11 77.90 59.13
N SER A 646 8.57 78.90 58.43
CA SER A 646 7.92 80.07 59.01
C SER A 646 6.68 80.40 58.20
N ILE A 647 5.52 80.44 58.86
CA ILE A 647 4.19 80.59 58.24
C ILE A 647 3.37 81.66 58.96
N CYS A 648 2.21 82.03 58.41
CA CYS A 648 1.23 82.86 59.09
C CYS A 648 0.10 81.98 59.70
N GLU A 649 -0.68 82.53 60.62
CA GLU A 649 -1.64 81.81 61.45
C GLU A 649 -2.72 81.14 60.60
N GLY A 650 -2.94 79.84 60.83
CA GLY A 650 -3.93 79.07 60.07
C GLY A 650 -3.39 78.44 58.79
N GLU A 651 -2.15 78.73 58.41
CA GLU A 651 -1.50 78.06 57.29
C GLU A 651 -1.05 76.63 57.64
N SER A 652 -0.94 75.83 56.58
CA SER A 652 -0.58 74.43 56.66
C SER A 652 0.81 74.18 56.10
N VAL A 653 1.59 73.35 56.76
CA VAL A 653 2.89 72.89 56.28
C VAL A 653 2.72 71.49 55.72
N THR A 654 3.05 71.34 54.43
CA THR A 654 3.12 70.02 53.79
C THR A 654 4.50 69.45 54.03
N PHE A 655 4.54 68.23 54.55
CA PHE A 655 5.77 67.45 54.66
C PHE A 655 5.85 66.47 53.50
N THR A 656 7.03 66.35 52.90
CA THR A 656 7.27 65.46 51.76
C THR A 656 8.29 64.41 52.15
N ASP A 657 7.89 63.15 52.03
CA ASP A 657 8.79 62.02 52.04
C ASP A 657 9.67 62.06 50.78
N VAL A 658 10.98 61.99 50.96
CA VAL A 658 11.96 61.86 49.88
C VAL A 658 12.85 60.64 50.12
N SER A 659 12.27 59.62 50.76
CA SER A 659 12.94 58.37 51.04
C SER A 659 13.21 57.60 49.74
N THR A 660 14.40 57.01 49.57
CA THR A 660 14.81 56.29 48.35
C THR A 660 14.55 54.79 48.46
N ASN A 661 14.70 54.04 47.36
CA ASN A 661 14.50 52.58 47.22
C ASN A 661 13.07 52.11 47.59
N SER A 662 12.09 52.65 46.86
CA SER A 662 10.70 52.20 46.83
C SER A 662 10.06 51.88 48.19
N PRO A 663 10.00 52.85 49.13
CA PRO A 663 9.24 52.71 50.36
C PRO A 663 7.75 52.48 50.06
N THR A 664 7.13 51.55 50.77
CA THR A 664 5.71 51.20 50.66
C THR A 664 4.88 51.58 51.90
N GLN A 665 5.49 51.99 53.02
CA GLN A 665 4.79 52.43 54.25
C GLN A 665 5.52 53.56 54.98
N TRP A 666 4.78 54.48 55.63
CA TRP A 666 5.29 55.66 56.34
C TRP A 666 4.65 55.88 57.71
N ALA A 667 5.39 56.47 58.66
CA ALA A 667 4.88 56.88 59.98
C ALA A 667 5.50 58.22 60.46
N TRP A 668 4.65 59.22 60.71
CA TRP A 668 5.00 60.62 61.02
C TRP A 668 4.52 61.11 62.39
N SER A 669 5.21 62.12 62.96
CA SER A 669 4.82 62.82 64.21
C SER A 669 5.06 64.34 64.12
N PHE A 670 4.05 65.15 64.50
CA PHE A 670 4.02 66.61 64.41
C PHE A 670 3.54 67.25 65.73
N THR A 671 4.46 67.79 66.53
CA THR A 671 4.06 68.45 67.80
C THR A 671 3.34 69.78 67.54
N GLY A 672 2.19 70.00 68.19
CA GLY A 672 1.41 71.25 68.08
C GLY A 672 0.69 71.48 66.74
N GLY A 673 0.83 70.57 65.78
CA GLY A 673 0.09 70.57 64.52
C GLY A 673 -1.15 69.67 64.57
N SER A 674 -2.08 69.90 63.65
CA SER A 674 -3.27 69.05 63.46
C SER A 674 -3.29 68.50 62.02
N PRO A 675 -3.28 67.16 61.82
CA PRO A 675 -3.20 66.10 62.84
C PRO A 675 -1.79 65.98 63.46
N SER A 676 -1.68 65.45 64.68
CA SER A 676 -0.41 65.34 65.42
C SER A 676 0.47 64.13 65.02
N THR A 677 -0.07 63.20 64.21
CA THR A 677 0.64 62.07 63.59
C THR A 677 0.03 61.76 62.22
N SER A 678 0.73 61.03 61.35
CA SER A 678 0.18 60.56 60.06
C SER A 678 0.90 59.32 59.53
N THR A 679 0.22 58.52 58.70
CA THR A 679 0.81 57.41 57.93
C THR A 679 0.82 57.66 56.42
N SER A 680 0.30 58.80 55.98
CA SER A 680 0.35 59.21 54.57
C SER A 680 1.78 59.52 54.16
N GLN A 681 2.17 59.20 52.93
CA GLN A 681 3.52 59.48 52.43
C GLN A 681 3.89 60.97 52.54
N ASN A 682 2.99 61.88 52.16
CA ASN A 682 3.23 63.33 52.17
C ASN A 682 2.10 64.05 52.93
N PRO A 683 2.13 64.10 54.27
CA PRO A 683 1.04 64.67 55.06
C PRO A 683 1.06 66.20 55.08
N ASN A 684 -0.12 66.80 55.15
CA ASN A 684 -0.29 68.24 55.36
C ASN A 684 -0.79 68.52 56.78
N VAL A 685 -0.19 69.49 57.46
CA VAL A 685 -0.38 69.73 58.90
C VAL A 685 -0.63 71.22 59.16
N VAL A 686 -1.76 71.54 59.78
CA VAL A 686 -2.16 72.93 60.05
C VAL A 686 -1.63 73.39 61.41
N TYR A 687 -1.08 74.61 61.47
CA TYR A 687 -0.69 75.28 62.70
C TYR A 687 -1.50 76.57 62.88
N SER A 688 -2.55 76.47 63.68
CA SER A 688 -3.56 77.52 63.86
C SER A 688 -3.27 78.48 65.01
N THR A 689 -2.09 78.40 65.63
CA THR A 689 -1.69 79.27 66.73
C THR A 689 -0.25 79.70 66.57
N THR A 690 0.04 80.96 66.87
CA THR A 690 1.40 81.51 66.83
C THR A 690 2.34 80.76 67.80
N GLY A 691 3.48 80.23 67.33
CA GLY A 691 4.40 79.39 68.13
C GLY A 691 5.52 78.73 67.31
N SER A 692 6.32 77.83 67.93
CA SER A 692 7.38 77.04 67.25
C SER A 692 7.36 75.52 67.59
N TYR A 693 7.60 74.61 66.62
CA TYR A 693 7.18 73.18 66.68
C TYR A 693 8.15 72.13 66.04
N THR A 694 8.16 70.84 66.49
CA THR A 694 9.08 69.71 66.11
C THR A 694 8.42 68.59 65.26
N VAL A 695 9.19 67.89 64.38
CA VAL A 695 8.69 66.87 63.39
C VAL A 695 9.58 65.60 63.20
N SER A 696 8.99 64.41 62.91
CA SER A 696 9.67 63.09 62.69
C SER A 696 9.00 62.18 61.63
N LEU A 697 9.76 61.30 60.90
CA LEU A 697 9.31 60.31 59.88
C LEU A 697 10.06 58.94 59.94
N THR A 698 9.35 57.82 59.69
CA THR A 698 9.87 56.45 59.43
C THR A 698 9.32 55.86 58.12
N ALA A 699 10.14 55.28 57.22
CA ALA A 699 9.70 54.64 55.94
C ALA A 699 10.15 53.16 55.79
N THR A 700 9.34 52.30 55.14
CA THR A 700 9.50 50.82 55.08
C THR A 700 9.11 50.22 53.72
N ASN A 701 9.80 49.17 53.23
CA ASN A 701 9.35 48.27 52.14
C ASN A 701 9.55 46.78 52.47
N SER A 702 9.28 45.88 51.52
CA SER A 702 9.43 44.40 51.67
C SER A 702 10.81 43.95 52.13
N ASP A 703 11.82 44.78 51.90
CA ASP A 703 13.22 44.47 52.09
C ASP A 703 13.82 45.19 53.34
N GLY A 704 13.08 46.10 54.03
CA GLY A 704 13.52 46.77 55.28
C GLY A 704 12.91 48.16 55.61
N SER A 705 13.33 48.81 56.72
CA SER A 705 12.83 50.13 57.19
C SER A 705 13.89 51.09 57.78
N ASN A 706 13.65 52.42 57.76
CA ASN A 706 14.56 53.47 58.28
C ASN A 706 13.81 54.73 58.88
N THR A 707 14.43 55.58 59.73
CA THR A 707 13.76 56.71 60.49
C THR A 707 14.62 58.00 60.65
N LYS A 708 13.99 59.20 60.66
CA LYS A 708 14.62 60.54 60.88
C LYS A 708 13.76 61.52 61.73
N THR A 709 14.35 62.43 62.52
CA THR A 709 13.66 63.45 63.38
C THR A 709 14.34 64.84 63.38
N THR A 710 13.59 65.96 63.49
CA THR A 710 14.12 67.35 63.51
C THR A 710 13.33 68.28 64.46
N ASN A 711 14.02 68.92 65.43
CA ASN A 711 13.42 69.76 66.47
C ASN A 711 13.27 71.24 66.07
N GLY A 712 12.17 71.89 66.47
CA GLY A 712 11.94 73.34 66.28
C GLY A 712 11.84 73.78 64.81
N MET A 713 11.28 72.90 63.97
CA MET A 713 11.23 73.04 62.52
C MET A 713 10.27 74.12 62.01
N ILE A 714 9.14 74.42 62.69
CA ILE A 714 8.08 75.35 62.20
C ILE A 714 7.90 76.56 63.13
N THR A 715 7.59 77.76 62.61
CA THR A 715 7.29 79.04 63.32
C THR A 715 6.03 79.74 62.72
N VAL A 716 5.16 80.44 63.48
CA VAL A 716 3.85 80.97 63.00
C VAL A 716 3.55 82.47 63.37
N ASN A 717 3.12 83.35 62.41
CA ASN A 717 2.91 84.85 62.47
C ASN A 717 1.46 85.34 62.10
N ALA A 718 1.09 86.66 62.04
CA ALA A 718 -0.32 87.16 61.80
C ALA A 718 -0.55 88.05 60.52
N SER A 719 -1.75 88.06 59.86
CA SER A 719 -2.02 88.52 58.44
C SER A 719 -2.89 89.80 58.17
N PRO A 720 -2.76 90.49 56.98
CA PRO A 720 -3.49 91.73 56.53
C PRO A 720 -4.91 91.52 55.90
N ALA A 721 -5.56 92.54 55.27
CA ALA A 721 -6.93 92.46 54.65
C ALA A 721 -7.08 93.26 53.32
N LEU A 722 -7.86 92.80 52.32
CA LEU A 722 -7.80 93.19 50.86
C LEU A 722 -9.16 93.32 50.07
N THR A 723 -9.28 94.20 49.05
CA THR A 723 -10.45 94.44 48.11
C THR A 723 -10.07 94.71 46.62
N VAL A 724 -10.90 94.35 45.58
CA VAL A 724 -10.52 94.32 44.10
C VAL A 724 -11.64 94.58 43.01
N ALA A 725 -11.30 94.92 41.72
CA ALA A 725 -12.21 95.11 40.52
C ALA A 725 -11.58 94.96 39.07
N SER A 726 -12.32 94.71 37.94
CA SER A 726 -11.83 94.47 36.52
C SER A 726 -12.65 95.02 35.30
N THR A 727 -12.05 94.96 34.08
CA THR A 727 -12.64 95.11 32.71
C THR A 727 -12.20 93.96 31.75
N ASP A 728 -13.08 93.47 30.85
CA ASP A 728 -12.94 92.25 29.99
C ASP A 728 -12.00 92.35 28.76
N ALA A 729 -11.55 91.20 28.23
CA ALA A 729 -10.55 91.04 27.13
C ALA A 729 -11.12 90.38 25.86
N THR A 730 -10.70 90.72 24.63
CA THR A 730 -11.30 90.24 23.38
C THR A 730 -10.78 88.88 22.88
N CYS A 731 -11.66 87.93 22.53
CA CYS A 731 -11.36 86.64 21.83
C CYS A 731 -9.97 86.01 22.10
N GLY A 732 -9.69 85.63 23.35
CA GLY A 732 -8.42 85.01 23.75
C GLY A 732 -7.18 85.93 23.71
N SER A 733 -7.33 87.20 23.30
CA SER A 733 -6.30 88.24 23.36
C SER A 733 -6.20 88.83 24.77
N CYS A 734 -5.06 89.47 25.07
CA CYS A 734 -4.70 89.96 26.40
C CYS A 734 -4.80 91.49 26.52
N ASP A 735 -6.01 92.04 26.40
CA ASP A 735 -6.28 93.48 26.39
C ASP A 735 -7.19 93.98 27.56
N GLY A 736 -7.57 93.12 28.50
CA GLY A 736 -8.35 93.47 29.71
C GLY A 736 -7.54 94.17 30.82
N THR A 737 -8.19 94.62 31.91
CA THR A 737 -7.56 95.39 33.02
C THR A 737 -8.15 95.10 34.42
N ALA A 738 -7.42 95.38 35.54
CA ALA A 738 -7.83 95.12 36.94
C ALA A 738 -7.22 96.07 38.03
N THR A 739 -7.81 96.20 39.23
CA THR A 739 -7.39 97.09 40.36
C THR A 739 -7.60 96.53 41.81
N ALA A 740 -6.82 96.95 42.83
CA ALA A 740 -6.83 96.42 44.23
C ALA A 740 -6.42 97.40 45.39
N SER A 741 -6.88 97.16 46.64
CA SER A 741 -6.53 97.96 47.87
C SER A 741 -6.55 97.18 49.22
N GLY A 742 -5.61 97.44 50.16
CA GLY A 742 -5.45 96.75 51.47
C GLY A 742 -5.50 97.61 52.76
N SER A 743 -5.85 97.02 53.94
CA SER A 743 -6.25 97.77 55.15
C SER A 743 -5.96 97.23 56.59
N SER A 744 -5.57 95.96 56.83
CA SER A 744 -5.10 95.45 58.17
C SER A 744 -3.67 94.89 58.10
N GLY A 745 -3.01 94.52 59.22
CA GLY A 745 -1.57 94.12 59.24
C GLY A 745 -0.58 95.29 59.39
N ALA A 746 0.72 95.03 59.32
CA ALA A 746 1.77 96.05 59.49
C ALA A 746 2.00 96.86 58.19
N SER A 747 1.75 98.17 58.18
CA SER A 747 2.01 99.07 57.03
C SER A 747 3.52 99.32 56.81
N PRO A 748 4.03 99.53 55.57
CA PRO A 748 3.34 99.74 54.28
C PRO A 748 2.92 98.46 53.53
N TYR A 749 1.90 98.59 52.66
CA TYR A 749 1.41 97.50 51.79
C TYR A 749 2.05 97.51 50.42
N THR A 750 2.32 96.31 49.89
CA THR A 750 2.76 96.11 48.51
C THR A 750 1.77 95.23 47.75
N TYR A 751 1.61 95.46 46.45
CA TYR A 751 0.67 94.75 45.59
C TYR A 751 1.43 94.02 44.49
N ILE A 752 1.16 92.72 44.36
CA ILE A 752 1.72 91.88 43.31
C ILE A 752 0.55 91.20 42.62
N TRP A 753 0.37 91.51 41.34
CA TRP A 753 -0.58 90.82 40.49
C TRP A 753 0.09 89.59 39.89
N GLY A 754 -0.58 88.44 39.97
CA GLY A 754 -0.19 87.18 39.33
C GLY A 754 -0.36 87.23 37.82
N THR A 755 0.22 88.23 37.17
CA THR A 755 0.29 88.41 35.71
C THR A 755 1.68 88.02 35.20
N SER A 756 1.85 87.83 33.90
CA SER A 756 3.16 87.61 33.28
C SER A 756 3.37 88.62 32.13
N PRO A 757 4.33 89.55 32.22
CA PRO A 757 5.19 89.81 33.37
C PRO A 757 4.39 90.26 34.61
N ILE A 758 4.96 90.03 35.80
CA ILE A 758 4.36 90.42 37.07
C ILE A 758 4.19 91.93 37.11
N GLN A 759 2.98 92.40 37.45
CA GLN A 759 2.67 93.81 37.56
C GLN A 759 2.65 94.23 39.03
N SER A 760 3.37 95.31 39.34
CA SER A 760 3.48 95.87 40.69
C SER A 760 2.78 97.23 40.75
N GLY A 761 1.77 97.33 41.60
CA GLY A 761 0.92 98.52 41.73
C GLY A 761 -0.55 98.18 41.97
N ALA A 762 -1.34 99.18 42.32
CA ALA A 762 -2.77 99.01 42.60
C ALA A 762 -3.63 98.74 41.33
N MET A 763 -3.03 98.70 40.12
CA MET A 763 -3.68 98.46 38.83
C MET A 763 -2.81 97.57 37.93
N ALA A 764 -3.45 96.65 37.17
CA ALA A 764 -2.83 95.78 36.17
C ALA A 764 -3.54 95.87 34.80
N ASN A 765 -2.78 95.90 33.71
CA ASN A 765 -3.25 96.07 32.32
C ASN A 765 -2.83 94.89 31.42
N ASN A 766 -3.39 94.80 30.21
CA ASN A 766 -3.11 93.76 29.21
C ASN A 766 -3.38 92.34 29.73
N LEU A 767 -4.53 92.18 30.37
CA LEU A 767 -4.97 90.94 30.99
C LEU A 767 -5.78 90.13 29.97
N CYS A 768 -5.40 88.88 29.72
CA CYS A 768 -6.19 87.92 28.96
C CYS A 768 -7.47 87.54 29.72
N THR A 769 -8.38 86.82 29.07
CA THR A 769 -9.48 86.19 29.80
C THR A 769 -8.92 85.23 30.85
N GLY A 770 -9.31 85.43 32.10
CA GLY A 770 -8.77 84.65 33.19
C GLY A 770 -9.02 85.27 34.55
N THR A 771 -8.78 84.47 35.58
CA THR A 771 -8.85 84.92 36.96
C THR A 771 -7.47 85.34 37.41
N TYR A 772 -7.32 86.59 37.81
CA TYR A 772 -6.07 87.17 38.28
C TYR A 772 -6.08 87.22 39.81
N LEU A 773 -5.04 86.64 40.39
CA LEU A 773 -4.75 86.74 41.81
C LEU A 773 -3.99 88.03 42.06
N VAL A 774 -4.41 88.81 43.04
CA VAL A 774 -3.59 89.89 43.60
C VAL A 774 -3.27 89.56 45.03
N THR A 775 -1.98 89.66 45.35
CA THR A 775 -1.45 89.51 46.68
C THR A 775 -1.16 90.88 47.24
N VAL A 776 -1.71 91.15 48.42
CA VAL A 776 -1.31 92.28 49.26
C VAL A 776 -0.48 91.75 50.41
N THR A 777 0.77 92.20 50.44
CA THR A 777 1.73 91.84 51.48
C THR A 777 1.97 93.03 52.39
N ASP A 778 1.88 92.78 53.69
CA ASP A 778 2.23 93.75 54.73
C ASP A 778 3.74 93.72 55.03
N ALA A 779 4.20 94.63 55.89
CA ALA A 779 5.60 94.81 56.24
C ALA A 779 6.24 93.63 57.02
N ASN A 780 5.44 92.72 57.57
CA ASN A 780 5.92 91.50 58.25
C ASN A 780 5.96 90.29 57.31
N GLY A 781 5.61 90.45 56.04
CA GLY A 781 5.60 89.39 55.03
C GLY A 781 4.34 88.54 55.02
N CYS A 782 3.39 88.77 55.94
CA CYS A 782 2.11 88.11 55.88
C CYS A 782 1.25 88.77 54.79
N SER A 783 0.61 87.92 54.00
CA SER A 783 -0.03 88.32 52.77
C SER A 783 -1.46 87.85 52.76
N GLU A 784 -2.35 88.69 52.26
CA GLU A 784 -3.70 88.28 51.88
C GLU A 784 -3.85 88.33 50.38
N THR A 785 -4.69 87.45 49.87
CA THR A 785 -4.90 87.36 48.43
C THR A 785 -6.37 87.51 48.10
N SER A 786 -6.65 88.13 46.96
CA SER A 786 -7.99 88.23 46.42
C SER A 786 -7.93 87.92 44.94
N THR A 787 -9.00 87.32 44.43
CA THR A 787 -9.10 86.93 43.02
C THR A 787 -10.21 87.73 42.36
N LEU A 788 -10.00 88.06 41.09
CA LEU A 788 -11.01 88.67 40.23
C LEU A 788 -10.86 88.15 38.81
N SER A 789 -11.95 88.09 38.05
CA SER A 789 -11.95 87.58 36.68
C SER A 789 -12.06 88.70 35.66
N VAL A 790 -11.30 88.57 34.58
CA VAL A 790 -11.42 89.32 33.32
C VAL A 790 -12.11 88.36 32.34
N ALA A 791 -13.31 88.67 31.84
CA ALA A 791 -14.05 87.78 30.95
C ALA A 791 -13.64 87.96 29.47
N SER A 792 -14.14 87.11 28.56
CA SER A 792 -13.86 87.21 27.11
C SER A 792 -14.96 87.98 26.37
N GLY A 793 -14.60 89.07 25.69
CA GLY A 793 -15.43 89.80 24.75
C GLY A 793 -15.39 89.15 23.36
N GLY A 794 -16.47 88.43 23.03
CA GLY A 794 -16.64 87.70 21.77
C GLY A 794 -17.16 86.29 22.06
N GLY A 795 -18.25 85.86 21.40
CA GLY A 795 -18.84 84.54 21.64
C GLY A 795 -17.83 83.42 21.44
N SER A 796 -17.79 82.45 22.36
CA SER A 796 -16.91 81.29 22.26
C SER A 796 -17.22 80.53 20.96
N LEU A 797 -16.26 80.44 20.03
CA LEU A 797 -16.38 79.58 18.85
C LEU A 797 -16.70 78.15 19.32
N THR A 798 -17.74 77.55 18.77
CA THR A 798 -18.14 76.17 19.05
C THR A 798 -18.03 75.34 17.78
N ALA A 799 -17.48 74.14 17.89
CA ALA A 799 -17.43 73.16 16.80
C ALA A 799 -18.36 71.97 17.13
N SER A 800 -19.12 71.50 16.14
CA SER A 800 -19.95 70.30 16.24
C SER A 800 -19.66 69.36 15.08
N SER A 801 -19.69 68.06 15.31
CA SER A 801 -19.45 67.02 14.32
C SER A 801 -20.64 66.09 14.13
N THR A 802 -20.76 65.49 12.95
CA THR A 802 -21.66 64.37 12.65
C THR A 802 -20.92 63.32 11.82
N SER A 803 -21.36 62.07 11.86
CA SER A 803 -20.76 60.98 11.07
C SER A 803 -21.79 60.03 10.48
N ASN A 804 -21.36 59.33 9.43
CA ASN A 804 -21.94 58.10 8.93
C ASN A 804 -20.92 56.97 9.12
N SER A 805 -21.36 55.86 9.71
CA SER A 805 -20.57 54.64 9.92
C SER A 805 -20.12 54.02 8.59
N THR A 806 -19.18 53.08 8.66
CA THR A 806 -18.71 52.32 7.48
C THR A 806 -19.82 51.40 6.95
N SER A 807 -19.81 51.06 5.66
CA SER A 807 -20.82 50.20 5.03
C SER A 807 -20.78 48.75 5.53
N CYS A 808 -19.59 48.23 5.81
CA CYS A 808 -19.35 46.87 6.30
C CYS A 808 -18.30 46.86 7.43
N LEU A 809 -18.25 45.76 8.18
CA LEU A 809 -17.17 45.47 9.12
C LEU A 809 -15.82 45.43 8.37
N GLY A 810 -14.88 46.31 8.75
CA GLY A 810 -13.55 46.41 8.12
C GLY A 810 -13.46 47.33 6.89
N ALA A 811 -14.58 47.91 6.41
CA ALA A 811 -14.56 48.91 5.35
C ALA A 811 -14.02 50.27 5.86
N CYS A 812 -13.48 51.08 4.95
CA CYS A 812 -12.95 52.43 5.23
C CYS A 812 -13.63 53.50 4.38
N ASP A 813 -14.95 53.45 4.29
CA ASP A 813 -15.79 54.35 3.49
C ASP A 813 -16.67 55.27 4.35
N GLY A 814 -16.43 55.32 5.66
CA GLY A 814 -17.10 56.24 6.58
C GLY A 814 -16.88 57.70 6.20
N VAL A 815 -17.83 58.55 6.59
CA VAL A 815 -17.82 59.99 6.30
C VAL A 815 -18.13 60.77 7.57
N ALA A 816 -17.37 61.82 7.84
CA ALA A 816 -17.60 62.75 8.93
C ALA A 816 -17.75 64.19 8.42
N SER A 817 -18.53 65.01 9.11
CA SER A 817 -18.63 66.45 8.84
C SER A 817 -18.48 67.27 10.12
N ALA A 818 -17.95 68.48 10.00
CA ALA A 818 -17.73 69.42 11.10
C ALA A 818 -18.29 70.81 10.73
N ALA A 819 -18.91 71.47 11.70
CA ALA A 819 -19.49 72.81 11.56
C ALA A 819 -19.01 73.73 12.68
N GLY A 820 -18.61 74.95 12.32
CA GLY A 820 -18.30 76.04 13.25
C GLY A 820 -19.52 76.94 13.47
N ALA A 821 -19.72 77.40 14.70
CA ALA A 821 -20.78 78.34 15.07
C ALA A 821 -20.28 79.34 16.13
N ASN A 822 -20.93 80.51 16.21
CA ASN A 822 -20.65 81.58 17.18
C ASN A 822 -19.30 82.32 17.04
N GLY A 823 -18.44 81.95 16.08
CA GLY A 823 -17.25 82.71 15.69
C GLY A 823 -17.42 83.55 14.42
N ALA A 824 -16.43 84.38 14.07
CA ALA A 824 -16.45 85.25 12.90
C ALA A 824 -16.26 84.47 11.57
N THR A 825 -17.16 84.62 10.60
CA THR A 825 -17.06 83.94 9.29
C THR A 825 -16.02 84.61 8.37
N PRO A 826 -15.30 83.88 7.48
CA PRO A 826 -15.39 82.44 7.17
C PRO A 826 -14.61 81.51 8.12
N TYR A 827 -14.99 80.22 8.16
CA TYR A 827 -14.32 79.16 8.94
C TYR A 827 -13.35 78.32 8.08
N THR A 828 -12.29 77.78 8.69
CA THR A 828 -11.36 76.79 8.11
C THR A 828 -11.34 75.50 8.93
N TYR A 829 -10.96 74.37 8.32
CA TYR A 829 -11.08 73.02 8.91
C TYR A 829 -9.78 72.21 8.77
N ALA A 830 -9.48 71.35 9.74
CA ALA A 830 -8.39 70.36 9.66
C ALA A 830 -8.74 69.07 10.43
N TRP A 831 -8.66 67.92 9.76
CA TRP A 831 -8.93 66.60 10.35
C TRP A 831 -7.64 65.82 10.62
N ASN A 832 -7.59 65.06 11.71
CA ASN A 832 -6.43 64.23 12.11
C ASN A 832 -6.19 62.97 11.24
N THR A 833 -6.51 63.02 9.95
CA THR A 833 -6.30 61.95 8.97
C THR A 833 -4.89 62.00 8.37
N SER A 834 -4.43 60.89 7.77
CA SER A 834 -3.19 60.84 7.00
C SER A 834 -3.49 60.47 5.53
N PRO A 835 -3.39 61.41 4.57
CA PRO A 835 -3.06 62.84 4.73
C PRO A 835 -4.20 63.65 5.39
N THR A 836 -3.86 64.80 5.96
CA THR A 836 -4.81 65.72 6.63
C THR A 836 -5.84 66.26 5.64
N GLN A 837 -7.13 66.09 5.93
CA GLN A 837 -8.23 66.67 5.14
C GLN A 837 -8.60 68.05 5.68
N SER A 838 -8.85 69.04 4.81
CA SER A 838 -9.00 70.46 5.17
C SER A 838 -10.37 71.08 4.84
N THR A 839 -11.35 70.25 4.52
CA THR A 839 -12.73 70.69 4.24
C THR A 839 -13.64 70.41 5.43
N SER A 840 -14.86 70.96 5.42
CA SER A 840 -15.87 70.66 6.43
C SER A 840 -16.37 69.20 6.40
N ILE A 841 -15.99 68.42 5.38
CA ILE A 841 -16.30 67.00 5.24
C ILE A 841 -15.00 66.19 5.11
N ALA A 842 -14.88 65.10 5.86
CA ALA A 842 -13.83 64.11 5.73
C ALA A 842 -14.42 62.78 5.24
N THR A 843 -13.83 62.19 4.22
CA THR A 843 -14.29 60.94 3.58
C THR A 843 -13.21 59.85 3.61
N GLY A 844 -13.60 58.58 3.44
CA GLY A 844 -12.65 57.47 3.38
C GLY A 844 -12.13 57.06 4.76
N LEU A 845 -13.00 57.13 5.77
CA LEU A 845 -12.65 56.91 7.16
C LEU A 845 -12.99 55.46 7.56
N CYS A 846 -12.05 54.78 8.21
CA CYS A 846 -12.28 53.47 8.84
C CYS A 846 -13.02 53.65 10.17
N ALA A 847 -13.52 52.56 10.76
CA ALA A 847 -14.07 52.61 12.11
C ALA A 847 -13.00 53.10 13.11
N GLY A 848 -13.33 54.12 13.91
CA GLY A 848 -12.34 54.80 14.75
C GLY A 848 -12.76 56.21 15.16
N ASN A 849 -11.94 56.88 15.96
CA ASN A 849 -12.20 58.22 16.44
C ASN A 849 -11.38 59.27 15.67
N TYR A 850 -12.03 60.31 15.17
CA TYR A 850 -11.43 61.38 14.39
C TYR A 850 -11.69 62.74 15.02
N ASP A 851 -10.69 63.61 14.99
CA ASP A 851 -10.75 64.96 15.52
C ASP A 851 -10.76 65.98 14.38
N ALA A 852 -11.69 66.94 14.43
CA ALA A 852 -11.76 68.10 13.56
C ALA A 852 -11.42 69.38 14.33
N THR A 853 -10.51 70.18 13.79
CA THR A 853 -10.19 71.53 14.26
C THR A 853 -10.87 72.55 13.35
N VAL A 854 -11.66 73.45 13.92
CA VAL A 854 -12.35 74.55 13.21
C VAL A 854 -11.77 75.88 13.67
N THR A 855 -11.39 76.75 12.74
CA THR A 855 -10.83 78.08 13.03
C THR A 855 -11.66 79.17 12.36
N ASP A 856 -11.99 80.25 13.07
CA ASP A 856 -12.76 81.37 12.54
C ASP A 856 -11.87 82.51 11.97
N ALA A 857 -12.49 83.53 11.38
CA ALA A 857 -11.81 84.67 10.76
C ALA A 857 -11.13 85.62 11.75
N SER A 858 -11.50 85.56 13.03
CA SER A 858 -10.88 86.29 14.13
C SER A 858 -9.72 85.51 14.78
N GLY A 859 -9.44 84.30 14.30
CA GLY A 859 -8.35 83.44 14.77
C GLY A 859 -8.71 82.56 15.97
N CYS A 860 -9.99 82.51 16.37
CA CYS A 860 -10.45 81.60 17.42
C CYS A 860 -10.49 80.17 16.87
N VAL A 861 -10.09 79.19 17.70
CA VAL A 861 -10.02 77.77 17.33
C VAL A 861 -10.90 76.95 18.27
N ALA A 862 -11.68 76.02 17.71
CA ALA A 862 -12.47 75.04 18.46
C ALA A 862 -12.26 73.65 17.87
N THR A 863 -12.20 72.63 18.71
CA THR A 863 -12.07 71.23 18.30
C THR A 863 -13.34 70.44 18.60
N THR A 864 -13.59 69.40 17.81
CA THR A 864 -14.67 68.44 18.03
C THR A 864 -14.19 67.05 17.60
N SER A 865 -14.60 66.01 18.32
CA SER A 865 -14.29 64.63 17.98
C SER A 865 -15.54 63.92 17.46
N VAL A 866 -15.35 62.91 16.63
CA VAL A 866 -16.43 62.08 16.10
C VAL A 866 -15.95 60.65 15.92
N THR A 867 -16.79 59.71 16.32
CA THR A 867 -16.53 58.28 16.11
C THR A 867 -17.23 57.81 14.85
N ILE A 868 -16.48 57.17 13.96
CA ILE A 868 -17.02 56.37 12.86
C ILE A 868 -17.30 54.97 13.43
N GLY A 869 -18.56 54.57 13.46
CA GLY A 869 -18.95 53.22 13.89
C GLY A 869 -18.57 52.17 12.84
N SER A 870 -18.33 50.94 13.30
CA SER A 870 -18.20 49.79 12.39
C SER A 870 -19.55 49.46 11.75
N GLY A 871 -19.56 49.20 10.46
CA GLY A 871 -20.73 48.70 9.72
C GLY A 871 -21.23 47.34 10.25
N PRO A 872 -22.45 46.92 9.85
CA PRO A 872 -23.03 45.64 10.28
C PRO A 872 -22.15 44.45 9.88
N SER A 873 -22.07 43.45 10.76
CA SER A 873 -21.53 42.13 10.43
C SER A 873 -22.64 41.24 9.84
N ILE A 874 -22.27 40.38 8.91
CA ILE A 874 -23.11 39.31 8.40
C ILE A 874 -22.53 37.98 8.86
N LEU A 875 -23.37 37.12 9.45
CA LEU A 875 -23.05 35.76 9.87
C LEU A 875 -23.93 34.80 9.09
N ALA A 876 -23.31 33.83 8.42
CA ALA A 876 -23.99 32.74 7.74
C ALA A 876 -23.81 31.45 8.55
N SER A 877 -24.88 30.69 8.70
CA SER A 877 -24.85 29.35 9.28
C SER A 877 -25.64 28.40 8.39
N ALA A 878 -24.91 27.52 7.70
CA ALA A 878 -25.43 26.49 6.83
C ALA A 878 -25.73 25.21 7.63
N THR A 879 -26.80 24.54 7.25
CA THR A 879 -27.18 23.21 7.73
C THR A 879 -27.43 22.32 6.52
N SER A 880 -27.28 21.01 6.67
CA SER A 880 -27.50 20.04 5.60
C SER A 880 -28.42 18.90 6.02
N THR A 881 -29.02 18.26 5.01
CA THR A 881 -29.53 16.90 5.07
C THR A 881 -28.72 16.06 4.10
N ASP A 882 -28.20 14.94 4.58
CA ASP A 882 -27.38 14.01 3.82
C ASP A 882 -28.16 13.31 2.71
N ALA A 883 -27.43 12.74 1.73
CA ALA A 883 -28.04 11.93 0.67
C ALA A 883 -28.57 10.60 1.23
N ASN A 884 -29.68 10.10 0.71
CA ASN A 884 -30.31 8.88 1.24
C ASN A 884 -29.60 7.58 0.83
N CYS A 885 -28.87 7.62 -0.28
CA CYS A 885 -28.17 6.47 -0.85
C CYS A 885 -26.80 6.87 -1.38
N ALA A 886 -25.87 5.91 -1.39
CA ALA A 886 -24.57 6.10 -2.00
C ALA A 886 -24.70 6.50 -3.48
N ASN A 887 -23.91 7.48 -3.92
CA ASN A 887 -23.93 8.07 -5.27
C ASN A 887 -25.28 8.66 -5.73
N VAL A 888 -26.23 8.91 -4.83
CA VAL A 888 -27.48 9.62 -5.15
C VAL A 888 -27.34 11.08 -4.74
N CYS A 889 -27.83 11.97 -5.60
CA CYS A 889 -27.75 13.42 -5.39
C CYS A 889 -29.10 13.97 -4.92
N ASP A 890 -29.58 13.52 -3.77
CA ASP A 890 -30.84 13.96 -3.16
C ASP A 890 -30.66 14.70 -1.83
N GLY A 891 -29.41 14.94 -1.42
CA GLY A 891 -29.07 15.80 -0.30
C GLY A 891 -29.51 17.25 -0.52
N ASN A 892 -29.63 17.98 0.58
CA ASN A 892 -29.97 19.40 0.56
C ASN A 892 -29.15 20.20 1.57
N ALA A 893 -28.92 21.47 1.28
CA ALA A 893 -28.28 22.41 2.20
C ALA A 893 -29.15 23.66 2.31
N SER A 894 -29.26 24.21 3.51
CA SER A 894 -29.96 25.48 3.77
C SER A 894 -29.06 26.41 4.56
N VAL A 895 -29.19 27.72 4.34
CA VAL A 895 -28.40 28.72 5.08
C VAL A 895 -29.31 29.69 5.80
N THR A 896 -29.00 29.94 7.07
CA THR A 896 -29.62 30.97 7.88
C THR A 896 -28.66 32.14 8.05
N ILE A 897 -29.17 33.37 7.96
CA ILE A 897 -28.38 34.59 8.06
C ILE A 897 -28.78 35.35 9.32
N SER A 898 -27.78 35.81 10.07
CA SER A 898 -27.94 36.76 11.17
C SER A 898 -27.07 38.00 10.91
N GLY A 899 -27.66 39.20 11.05
CA GLY A 899 -27.00 40.47 10.69
C GLY A 899 -27.11 40.82 9.21
N GLY A 900 -26.32 41.79 8.74
CA GLY A 900 -26.35 42.32 7.36
C GLY A 900 -27.61 43.11 6.98
N THR A 901 -27.64 43.62 5.74
CA THR A 901 -28.74 44.42 5.17
C THR A 901 -29.42 43.70 4.01
N ALA A 902 -30.69 43.31 4.17
CA ALA A 902 -31.45 42.67 3.10
C ALA A 902 -31.70 43.63 1.90
N PRO A 903 -31.87 43.12 0.65
CA PRO A 903 -31.88 41.71 0.24
C PRO A 903 -30.49 41.05 0.22
N PHE A 904 -30.48 39.71 0.31
CA PHE A 904 -29.26 38.89 0.23
C PHE A 904 -29.21 38.11 -1.08
N ASN A 905 -28.02 38.07 -1.70
CA ASN A 905 -27.69 37.21 -2.83
C ASN A 905 -26.96 35.97 -2.33
N TYR A 906 -27.28 34.80 -2.87
CA TYR A 906 -26.67 33.52 -2.52
C TYR A 906 -25.94 32.96 -3.74
N TYR A 907 -24.78 32.37 -3.50
CA TYR A 907 -23.99 31.69 -4.53
C TYR A 907 -23.48 30.37 -3.97
N TRP A 908 -24.18 29.29 -4.30
CA TRP A 908 -23.72 27.94 -3.99
C TRP A 908 -22.73 27.46 -5.06
N ASN A 909 -21.62 26.89 -4.63
CA ASN A 909 -20.63 26.24 -5.51
C ASN A 909 -21.08 24.86 -6.02
N SER A 910 -22.40 24.60 -6.08
CA SER A 910 -22.98 23.38 -6.64
C SER A 910 -22.96 23.40 -8.17
N SER A 911 -23.20 22.24 -8.79
CA SER A 911 -23.29 22.09 -10.25
C SER A 911 -24.67 21.51 -10.62
N PRO A 912 -25.57 22.28 -11.25
CA PRO A 912 -25.45 23.70 -11.58
C PRO A 912 -25.44 24.58 -10.32
N SER A 913 -24.82 25.77 -10.41
CA SER A 913 -24.80 26.73 -9.31
C SER A 913 -26.22 27.18 -8.98
N GLN A 914 -26.52 27.27 -7.69
CA GLN A 914 -27.83 27.64 -7.16
C GLN A 914 -27.75 28.97 -6.43
N SER A 915 -28.83 29.76 -6.46
CA SER A 915 -28.84 31.15 -6.00
C SER A 915 -29.93 31.47 -4.98
N THR A 916 -30.40 30.47 -4.23
CA THR A 916 -31.41 30.65 -3.18
C THR A 916 -30.84 30.27 -1.81
N SER A 917 -31.55 30.57 -0.74
CA SER A 917 -31.17 30.19 0.63
C SER A 917 -31.20 28.66 0.87
N ILE A 918 -31.71 27.88 -0.09
CA ILE A 918 -31.73 26.42 -0.08
C ILE A 918 -31.11 25.92 -1.39
N ALA A 919 -30.14 25.01 -1.28
CA ALA A 919 -29.62 24.24 -2.40
C ALA A 919 -30.11 22.80 -2.30
N THR A 920 -30.70 22.28 -3.37
CA THR A 920 -31.27 20.92 -3.42
C THR A 920 -30.59 20.07 -4.49
N GLY A 921 -30.71 18.75 -4.37
CA GLY A 921 -30.18 17.83 -5.37
C GLY A 921 -28.66 17.71 -5.31
N LEU A 922 -28.11 17.74 -4.09
CA LEU A 922 -26.68 17.73 -3.83
C LEU A 922 -26.20 16.30 -3.65
N CYS A 923 -25.15 15.91 -4.36
CA CYS A 923 -24.41 14.67 -4.12
C CYS A 923 -23.54 14.80 -2.86
N ALA A 924 -22.97 13.71 -2.35
CA ALA A 924 -21.96 13.82 -1.30
C ALA A 924 -20.80 14.73 -1.69
N GLY A 925 -20.32 15.54 -0.76
CA GLY A 925 -19.26 16.52 -0.99
C GLY A 925 -19.42 17.80 -0.19
N ASN A 926 -18.44 18.69 -0.35
CA ASN A 926 -18.39 19.97 0.37
C ASN A 926 -19.00 21.09 -0.47
N TYR A 927 -20.02 21.73 0.07
CA TYR A 927 -20.72 22.85 -0.56
C TYR A 927 -20.48 24.11 0.25
N GLY A 928 -19.87 25.11 -0.41
CA GLY A 928 -19.77 26.46 0.08
C GLY A 928 -20.92 27.31 -0.44
N VAL A 929 -21.47 28.13 0.45
CA VAL A 929 -22.34 29.23 0.08
C VAL A 929 -21.61 30.55 0.34
N ALA A 930 -21.54 31.40 -0.68
CA ALA A 930 -21.18 32.79 -0.51
C ALA A 930 -22.47 33.63 -0.49
N ILE A 931 -22.57 34.52 0.48
CA ILE A 931 -23.70 35.43 0.68
C ILE A 931 -23.18 36.85 0.53
N GLU A 932 -23.92 37.69 -0.18
CA GLU A 932 -23.67 39.11 -0.31
C GLU A 932 -24.95 39.88 0.07
N ASP A 933 -24.84 40.87 0.94
CA ASP A 933 -25.95 41.73 1.34
C ASP A 933 -26.14 42.93 0.39
N ALA A 934 -27.15 43.77 0.63
CA ALA A 934 -27.47 44.92 -0.21
C ALA A 934 -26.39 46.01 -0.22
N ASN A 935 -25.48 46.02 0.78
CA ASN A 935 -24.38 46.96 0.89
C ASN A 935 -23.05 46.39 0.36
N GLY A 936 -23.06 45.15 -0.16
CA GLY A 936 -21.87 44.46 -0.67
C GLY A 936 -21.04 43.76 0.42
N CYS A 937 -21.58 43.59 1.62
CA CYS A 937 -20.91 42.85 2.70
C CYS A 937 -21.05 41.35 2.44
N THR A 938 -19.93 40.62 2.53
CA THR A 938 -19.89 39.18 2.23
C THR A 938 -19.76 38.32 3.50
N ALA A 939 -20.43 37.17 3.49
CA ALA A 939 -20.20 36.06 4.41
C ALA A 939 -20.10 34.76 3.61
N SER A 940 -19.42 33.77 4.14
CA SER A 940 -19.43 32.43 3.58
C SER A 940 -19.53 31.40 4.68
N ASP A 941 -20.16 30.27 4.35
CA ASP A 941 -20.11 29.08 5.19
C ASP A 941 -19.92 27.84 4.31
N GLN A 942 -19.41 26.76 4.88
CA GLN A 942 -19.24 25.48 4.20
C GLN A 942 -19.92 24.37 4.97
N ILE A 943 -20.61 23.50 4.24
CA ILE A 943 -21.22 22.29 4.79
C ILE A 943 -20.80 21.07 3.98
N THR A 944 -20.81 19.92 4.63
CA THR A 944 -20.62 18.63 3.96
C THR A 944 -21.96 17.92 3.86
N ILE A 945 -22.26 17.40 2.68
CA ILE A 945 -23.31 16.41 2.46
C ILE A 945 -22.62 15.05 2.52
N ASN A 946 -23.00 14.20 3.45
CA ASN A 946 -22.51 12.83 3.53
C ASN A 946 -23.39 11.88 2.71
N GLU A 947 -22.88 10.69 2.41
CA GLU A 947 -23.65 9.56 1.89
C GLU A 947 -23.50 8.36 2.84
N PRO A 948 -24.52 7.48 2.95
CA PRO A 948 -24.43 6.26 3.73
C PRO A 948 -23.44 5.29 3.09
N ILE A 949 -22.81 4.44 3.92
CA ILE A 949 -21.88 3.40 3.45
C ILE A 949 -22.64 2.44 2.53
N ALA A 950 -22.14 2.29 1.30
CA ALA A 950 -22.76 1.44 0.29
C ALA A 950 -22.92 -0.02 0.76
N ILE A 951 -24.06 -0.62 0.41
CA ILE A 951 -24.35 -2.03 0.68
C ILE A 951 -23.24 -2.90 0.07
N SER A 952 -22.54 -3.62 0.93
CA SER A 952 -21.53 -4.59 0.57
C SER A 952 -22.14 -5.98 0.61
N ASN A 953 -22.08 -6.69 -0.51
CA ASN A 953 -22.61 -8.04 -0.62
C ASN A 953 -21.44 -9.02 -0.67
N THR A 954 -21.44 -10.00 0.23
CA THR A 954 -20.56 -11.17 0.13
C THR A 954 -21.38 -12.34 -0.35
N THR A 955 -21.03 -12.90 -1.50
CA THR A 955 -21.74 -14.04 -2.08
C THR A 955 -20.95 -15.33 -1.91
N SER A 956 -21.64 -16.44 -1.69
CA SER A 956 -21.08 -17.78 -1.73
C SER A 956 -21.99 -18.71 -2.54
N SER A 957 -21.46 -19.82 -3.03
CA SER A 957 -22.23 -20.82 -3.75
C SER A 957 -21.86 -22.25 -3.33
N THR A 958 -22.80 -23.16 -3.56
CA THR A 958 -22.55 -24.59 -3.63
C THR A 958 -22.74 -25.00 -5.08
N ASP A 959 -21.72 -25.64 -5.66
CA ASP A 959 -21.76 -26.08 -7.04
C ASP A 959 -22.90 -27.08 -7.30
N ALA A 960 -23.41 -27.06 -8.53
CA ALA A 960 -24.34 -28.07 -9.00
C ALA A 960 -23.58 -29.35 -9.36
N THR A 961 -24.23 -30.52 -9.20
CA THR A 961 -23.61 -31.83 -9.45
C THR A 961 -24.05 -32.41 -10.79
N CYS A 962 -23.15 -33.06 -11.52
CA CYS A 962 -23.44 -33.86 -12.72
C CYS A 962 -24.36 -33.17 -13.78
N GLY A 963 -24.37 -31.84 -13.86
CA GLY A 963 -25.21 -31.05 -14.77
C GLY A 963 -26.68 -30.93 -14.35
N VAL A 964 -27.05 -31.32 -13.13
CA VAL A 964 -28.40 -31.10 -12.57
C VAL A 964 -28.52 -29.73 -11.90
N SER A 965 -29.73 -29.32 -11.48
CA SER A 965 -29.99 -28.01 -10.85
C SER A 965 -30.15 -28.14 -9.34
N ASP A 966 -29.12 -28.64 -8.67
CA ASP A 966 -29.06 -28.85 -7.22
C ASP A 966 -28.08 -27.91 -6.50
N GLY A 967 -27.41 -27.02 -7.24
CA GLY A 967 -26.55 -25.99 -6.68
C GLY A 967 -27.34 -24.95 -5.87
N SER A 968 -26.61 -24.14 -5.11
CA SER A 968 -27.18 -23.02 -4.35
C SER A 968 -26.28 -21.81 -4.37
N ALA A 969 -26.85 -20.65 -4.11
CA ALA A 969 -26.15 -19.39 -3.97
C ALA A 969 -26.70 -18.65 -2.75
N SER A 970 -25.83 -18.00 -1.98
CA SER A 970 -26.22 -17.16 -0.86
C SER A 970 -25.56 -15.81 -0.93
N VAL A 971 -26.20 -14.80 -0.35
CA VAL A 971 -25.68 -13.46 -0.19
C VAL A 971 -25.83 -13.02 1.26
N SER A 972 -24.73 -12.56 1.83
CA SER A 972 -24.72 -11.82 3.09
C SER A 972 -24.51 -10.35 2.76
N ALA A 973 -25.48 -9.52 3.12
CA ALA A 973 -25.40 -8.07 2.92
C ALA A 973 -24.97 -7.40 4.22
N SER A 974 -23.98 -6.52 4.14
CA SER A 974 -23.53 -5.64 5.21
C SER A 974 -23.55 -4.18 4.74
N ASN A 975 -23.52 -3.23 5.68
CA ASN A 975 -23.71 -1.79 5.44
C ASN A 975 -25.11 -1.44 4.88
N GLY A 976 -25.37 -0.19 4.51
CA GLY A 976 -26.73 0.26 4.21
C GLY A 976 -27.67 0.22 5.42
N ILE A 977 -28.97 0.42 5.20
CA ILE A 977 -29.97 0.50 6.28
C ILE A 977 -30.84 -0.75 6.34
N THR A 978 -30.75 -1.52 7.42
CA THR A 978 -31.60 -2.71 7.63
C THR A 978 -33.08 -2.34 7.85
N PRO A 979 -34.04 -3.17 7.41
CA PRO A 979 -33.90 -4.51 6.83
C PRO A 979 -33.55 -4.54 5.33
N TYR A 980 -32.91 -5.62 4.88
CA TYR A 980 -32.66 -5.86 3.45
C TYR A 980 -33.77 -6.73 2.82
N SER A 981 -34.00 -6.51 1.53
CA SER A 981 -34.77 -7.37 0.64
C SER A 981 -33.89 -7.87 -0.51
N TYR A 982 -34.18 -9.06 -1.01
CA TYR A 982 -33.36 -9.75 -2.00
C TYR A 982 -34.20 -10.05 -3.24
N LEU A 983 -33.61 -9.95 -4.42
CA LEU A 983 -34.18 -10.39 -5.68
C LEU A 983 -33.11 -11.02 -6.57
N TRP A 984 -33.17 -12.33 -6.73
CA TRP A 984 -32.29 -13.10 -7.61
C TRP A 984 -32.77 -13.03 -9.06
N SER A 985 -31.86 -13.23 -10.02
CA SER A 985 -32.13 -13.18 -11.46
C SER A 985 -33.11 -14.26 -11.95
N ASP A 986 -33.33 -15.31 -11.15
CA ASP A 986 -34.32 -16.36 -11.38
C ASP A 986 -35.65 -16.12 -10.64
N GLY A 987 -35.75 -14.99 -9.91
CA GLY A 987 -36.95 -14.55 -9.20
C GLY A 987 -37.03 -14.96 -7.73
N GLN A 988 -36.02 -15.64 -7.17
CA GLN A 988 -36.00 -15.95 -5.72
C GLN A 988 -35.80 -14.68 -4.88
N THR A 989 -36.37 -14.62 -3.67
CA THR A 989 -36.37 -13.38 -2.84
C THR A 989 -35.78 -13.55 -1.43
N SER A 990 -35.11 -14.67 -1.19
CA SER A 990 -34.42 -14.95 0.07
C SER A 990 -32.94 -14.57 -0.04
N SER A 991 -32.24 -14.44 1.09
CA SER A 991 -30.77 -14.33 1.12
C SER A 991 -30.06 -15.59 0.60
N MET A 992 -30.79 -16.69 0.41
CA MET A 992 -30.32 -17.91 -0.24
C MET A 992 -31.24 -18.31 -1.39
N ALA A 993 -30.65 -18.50 -2.58
CA ALA A 993 -31.27 -19.10 -3.75
C ALA A 993 -30.83 -20.58 -3.87
N SER A 994 -31.77 -21.47 -4.15
CA SER A 994 -31.53 -22.92 -4.20
C SER A 994 -32.04 -23.53 -5.51
N SER A 995 -31.68 -24.79 -5.77
CA SER A 995 -32.04 -25.52 -6.99
C SER A 995 -31.52 -24.85 -8.28
N LEU A 996 -30.28 -24.38 -8.20
CA LEU A 996 -29.62 -23.63 -9.26
C LEU A 996 -28.83 -24.57 -10.18
N ALA A 997 -29.01 -24.44 -11.49
CA ALA A 997 -28.10 -25.03 -12.47
C ALA A 997 -26.77 -24.27 -12.50
N ALA A 998 -25.71 -24.89 -13.02
CA ALA A 998 -24.44 -24.18 -13.22
C ALA A 998 -24.60 -22.98 -14.16
N SER A 999 -24.41 -21.78 -13.61
CA SER A 999 -24.57 -20.50 -14.30
C SER A 999 -24.09 -19.36 -13.40
N VAL A 1000 -24.15 -18.14 -13.91
CA VAL A 1000 -23.95 -16.91 -13.12
C VAL A 1000 -25.32 -16.37 -12.73
N TYR A 1001 -25.56 -16.22 -11.42
CA TYR A 1001 -26.79 -15.64 -10.87
C TYR A 1001 -26.50 -14.25 -10.34
N TYR A 1002 -27.43 -13.33 -10.56
CA TYR A 1002 -27.34 -11.97 -10.03
C TYR A 1002 -28.33 -11.82 -8.88
N VAL A 1003 -27.92 -11.19 -7.80
CA VAL A 1003 -28.81 -10.78 -6.70
C VAL A 1003 -28.81 -9.27 -6.59
N THR A 1004 -30.00 -8.70 -6.58
CA THR A 1004 -30.23 -7.30 -6.21
C THR A 1004 -30.62 -7.28 -4.75
N VAL A 1005 -29.79 -6.67 -3.91
CA VAL A 1005 -30.08 -6.41 -2.51
C VAL A 1005 -30.58 -4.99 -2.40
N THR A 1006 -31.73 -4.78 -1.77
CA THR A 1006 -32.31 -3.45 -1.53
C THR A 1006 -32.46 -3.22 -0.03
N ASP A 1007 -31.96 -2.11 0.49
CA ASP A 1007 -32.08 -1.73 1.90
C ASP A 1007 -33.39 -0.98 2.20
N ASP A 1008 -33.61 -0.58 3.47
CA ASP A 1008 -34.85 0.08 3.92
C ASP A 1008 -35.05 1.48 3.33
N ASN A 1009 -33.96 2.15 2.94
CA ASN A 1009 -34.00 3.43 2.23
C ASN A 1009 -34.25 3.27 0.72
N GLY A 1010 -34.35 2.03 0.22
CA GLY A 1010 -34.55 1.74 -1.20
C GLY A 1010 -33.26 1.77 -2.02
N CYS A 1011 -32.09 1.80 -1.37
CA CYS A 1011 -30.79 1.74 -2.05
C CYS A 1011 -30.51 0.32 -2.52
N THR A 1012 -30.04 0.15 -3.76
CA THR A 1012 -29.82 -1.17 -4.35
C THR A 1012 -28.34 -1.47 -4.59
N SER A 1013 -27.91 -2.70 -4.32
CA SER A 1013 -26.61 -3.23 -4.71
C SER A 1013 -26.78 -4.54 -5.46
N VAL A 1014 -26.11 -4.68 -6.61
CA VAL A 1014 -26.17 -5.88 -7.46
C VAL A 1014 -24.87 -6.64 -7.33
N SER A 1015 -24.95 -7.93 -7.07
CA SER A 1015 -23.79 -8.82 -7.05
C SER A 1015 -24.06 -10.07 -7.85
N SER A 1016 -23.00 -10.65 -8.39
CA SER A 1016 -23.06 -11.88 -9.16
C SER A 1016 -22.34 -13.00 -8.42
N VAL A 1017 -22.87 -14.21 -8.53
CA VAL A 1017 -22.25 -15.42 -8.00
C VAL A 1017 -22.30 -16.52 -9.06
N SER A 1018 -21.16 -17.17 -9.29
CA SER A 1018 -21.07 -18.31 -10.18
C SER A 1018 -21.34 -19.59 -9.40
N VAL A 1019 -22.37 -20.32 -9.82
CA VAL A 1019 -22.57 -21.73 -9.45
C VAL A 1019 -21.87 -22.54 -10.52
N SER A 1020 -20.81 -23.27 -10.17
CA SER A 1020 -20.11 -24.13 -11.12
C SER A 1020 -20.79 -25.50 -11.21
N ASN A 1021 -20.36 -26.32 -12.17
CA ASN A 1021 -20.77 -27.71 -12.24
C ASN A 1021 -19.59 -28.60 -11.82
N VAL A 1022 -19.80 -29.46 -10.82
CA VAL A 1022 -18.92 -30.59 -10.60
C VAL A 1022 -19.20 -31.62 -11.69
N GLY A 1023 -18.34 -31.63 -12.71
CA GLY A 1023 -18.43 -32.54 -13.85
C GLY A 1023 -18.18 -34.00 -13.46
N ALA A 1024 -18.63 -34.92 -14.31
CA ALA A 1024 -18.30 -36.34 -14.15
C ALA A 1024 -16.78 -36.58 -14.24
N PRO A 1025 -16.24 -37.58 -13.53
CA PRO A 1025 -14.84 -37.95 -13.59
C PRO A 1025 -14.37 -38.28 -15.01
N ILE A 1026 -13.14 -37.92 -15.34
CA ILE A 1026 -12.47 -38.19 -16.62
C ILE A 1026 -11.58 -39.43 -16.47
N MET A 1027 -11.65 -40.37 -17.42
CA MET A 1027 -10.87 -41.61 -17.40
C MET A 1027 -9.76 -41.62 -18.45
N PHE A 1028 -8.56 -42.01 -18.02
CA PHE A 1028 -7.43 -42.39 -18.88
C PHE A 1028 -7.20 -43.89 -18.78
N THR A 1029 -7.12 -44.57 -19.92
CA THR A 1029 -7.07 -46.03 -19.98
C THR A 1029 -5.76 -46.53 -20.56
N ILE A 1030 -5.12 -47.50 -19.93
CA ILE A 1030 -3.97 -48.23 -20.48
C ILE A 1030 -4.36 -49.70 -20.62
N ALA A 1031 -4.09 -50.30 -21.78
CA ALA A 1031 -4.34 -51.72 -22.05
C ALA A 1031 -3.02 -52.46 -22.30
N GLN A 1032 -2.91 -53.67 -21.78
CA GLN A 1032 -1.82 -54.61 -22.07
C GLN A 1032 -2.38 -55.92 -22.62
N SER A 1033 -1.80 -56.36 -23.74
CA SER A 1033 -2.16 -57.61 -24.40
C SER A 1033 -1.63 -58.83 -23.63
N PRO A 1034 -2.28 -60.00 -23.74
CA PRO A 1034 -1.73 -61.27 -23.26
C PRO A 1034 -0.35 -61.58 -23.87
N LEU A 1035 0.52 -62.29 -23.14
CA LEU A 1035 1.89 -62.58 -23.60
C LEU A 1035 1.94 -63.56 -24.78
N CYS A 1036 1.01 -64.52 -24.81
CA CYS A 1036 0.88 -65.53 -25.86
C CYS A 1036 -0.48 -65.45 -26.54
N TYR A 1037 -0.54 -65.88 -27.81
CA TYR A 1037 -1.80 -66.13 -28.50
C TYR A 1037 -2.60 -67.20 -27.71
N GLY A 1038 -3.85 -66.90 -27.39
CA GLY A 1038 -4.76 -67.65 -26.53
C GLY A 1038 -4.61 -67.38 -25.04
N GLY A 1039 -3.72 -66.45 -24.65
CA GLY A 1039 -3.43 -66.12 -23.26
C GLY A 1039 -4.57 -65.35 -22.57
N SER A 1040 -4.62 -65.48 -21.24
CA SER A 1040 -5.56 -64.78 -20.36
C SER A 1040 -4.84 -63.93 -19.32
N ASP A 1041 -3.66 -63.43 -19.63
CA ASP A 1041 -2.80 -62.63 -18.75
C ASP A 1041 -2.75 -61.14 -19.14
N GLY A 1042 -3.66 -60.71 -20.03
CA GLY A 1042 -3.86 -59.31 -20.37
C GLY A 1042 -4.37 -58.50 -19.17
N SER A 1043 -4.22 -57.18 -19.24
CA SER A 1043 -4.68 -56.26 -18.20
C SER A 1043 -5.13 -54.91 -18.75
N ALA A 1044 -5.95 -54.20 -17.99
CA ALA A 1044 -6.31 -52.82 -18.26
C ALA A 1044 -6.28 -52.01 -16.96
N SER A 1045 -5.75 -50.78 -17.01
CA SER A 1045 -5.72 -49.87 -15.87
C SER A 1045 -6.37 -48.52 -16.19
N ILE A 1046 -6.98 -47.93 -15.16
CA ILE A 1046 -7.64 -46.63 -15.20
C ILE A 1046 -6.96 -45.68 -14.23
N THR A 1047 -6.55 -44.54 -14.76
CA THR A 1047 -6.23 -43.35 -13.98
C THR A 1047 -7.37 -42.36 -14.19
N ALA A 1048 -7.94 -41.84 -13.11
CA ALA A 1048 -9.07 -40.92 -13.18
C ALA A 1048 -8.71 -39.53 -12.63
N SER A 1049 -9.23 -38.47 -13.25
CA SER A 1049 -9.11 -37.09 -12.80
C SER A 1049 -10.46 -36.37 -12.86
N GLY A 1050 -10.69 -35.37 -12.00
CA GLY A 1050 -12.00 -34.70 -11.89
C GLY A 1050 -13.08 -35.55 -11.20
N GLY A 1051 -14.26 -34.97 -10.93
CA GLY A 1051 -15.28 -35.59 -10.07
C GLY A 1051 -14.92 -35.56 -8.58
N THR A 1052 -15.74 -36.19 -7.72
CA THR A 1052 -15.50 -36.22 -6.26
C THR A 1052 -14.99 -37.57 -5.77
N LEU A 1053 -13.85 -37.57 -5.07
CA LEU A 1053 -13.30 -38.78 -4.44
C LEU A 1053 -14.21 -39.29 -3.30
N PRO A 1054 -14.23 -40.60 -2.98
CA PRO A 1054 -13.54 -41.70 -3.68
C PRO A 1054 -14.26 -42.17 -4.96
N TYR A 1055 -13.51 -42.78 -5.89
CA TYR A 1055 -14.05 -43.44 -7.08
C TYR A 1055 -14.35 -44.92 -6.82
N SER A 1056 -15.36 -45.44 -7.53
CA SER A 1056 -15.68 -46.86 -7.65
C SER A 1056 -15.63 -47.28 -9.12
N PHE A 1057 -15.17 -48.51 -9.38
CA PHE A 1057 -15.02 -49.05 -10.74
C PHE A 1057 -15.90 -50.29 -10.91
N LEU A 1058 -16.38 -50.53 -12.13
CA LEU A 1058 -17.07 -51.77 -12.51
C LEU A 1058 -16.69 -52.13 -13.94
N TRP A 1059 -16.01 -53.27 -14.09
CA TRP A 1059 -15.58 -53.81 -15.38
C TRP A 1059 -16.60 -54.80 -15.94
N SER A 1060 -16.79 -54.80 -17.27
CA SER A 1060 -17.68 -55.74 -17.97
C SER A 1060 -16.97 -57.05 -18.33
N ASP A 1061 -16.07 -57.52 -17.47
CA ASP A 1061 -15.41 -58.80 -17.59
C ASP A 1061 -16.20 -59.92 -16.87
N ALA A 1062 -15.83 -61.18 -17.09
CA ALA A 1062 -16.60 -62.33 -16.61
C ALA A 1062 -16.75 -62.39 -15.07
N VAL A 1063 -15.87 -61.73 -14.32
CA VAL A 1063 -15.87 -61.68 -12.86
C VAL A 1063 -16.24 -60.30 -12.28
N SER A 1064 -16.56 -59.32 -13.14
CA SER A 1064 -16.99 -57.97 -12.75
C SER A 1064 -16.08 -57.28 -11.73
N GLN A 1065 -14.81 -57.12 -12.09
CA GLN A 1065 -13.80 -56.52 -11.20
C GLN A 1065 -14.19 -55.08 -10.80
N THR A 1066 -13.74 -54.63 -9.62
CA THR A 1066 -14.12 -53.31 -9.06
C THR A 1066 -12.94 -52.41 -8.70
N ASN A 1067 -11.72 -52.80 -9.08
CA ASN A 1067 -10.51 -52.01 -8.85
C ASN A 1067 -10.19 -51.14 -10.07
N SER A 1068 -9.31 -50.15 -9.89
CA SER A 1068 -8.78 -49.34 -10.99
C SER A 1068 -7.93 -50.13 -11.98
N ILE A 1069 -7.53 -51.36 -11.65
CA ILE A 1069 -6.80 -52.27 -12.53
C ILE A 1069 -7.61 -53.57 -12.63
N ALA A 1070 -7.94 -53.97 -13.86
CA ALA A 1070 -8.48 -55.29 -14.19
C ALA A 1070 -7.37 -56.17 -14.77
N THR A 1071 -7.18 -57.36 -14.22
CA THR A 1071 -6.16 -58.32 -14.67
C THR A 1071 -6.81 -59.64 -15.09
N GLY A 1072 -6.04 -60.51 -15.75
CA GLY A 1072 -6.54 -61.83 -16.17
C GLY A 1072 -7.43 -61.77 -17.42
N LEU A 1073 -7.27 -60.73 -18.23
CA LEU A 1073 -8.10 -60.48 -19.40
C LEU A 1073 -7.58 -61.25 -20.62
N THR A 1074 -8.50 -61.85 -21.37
CA THR A 1074 -8.24 -62.40 -22.71
C THR A 1074 -8.36 -61.28 -23.75
N ALA A 1075 -7.97 -61.53 -25.00
CA ALA A 1075 -8.28 -60.61 -26.09
C ALA A 1075 -9.81 -60.40 -26.22
N GLY A 1076 -10.24 -59.14 -26.35
CA GLY A 1076 -11.66 -58.78 -26.30
C GLY A 1076 -11.91 -57.31 -26.02
N ILE A 1077 -13.20 -56.93 -25.95
CA ILE A 1077 -13.65 -55.58 -25.64
C ILE A 1077 -14.27 -55.57 -24.25
N TYR A 1078 -13.80 -54.67 -23.38
CA TYR A 1078 -14.25 -54.52 -22.01
C TYR A 1078 -14.74 -53.08 -21.79
N ASN A 1079 -15.92 -52.92 -21.21
CA ASN A 1079 -16.43 -51.64 -20.74
C ASN A 1079 -16.05 -51.45 -19.28
N VAL A 1080 -15.69 -50.24 -18.90
CA VAL A 1080 -15.51 -49.86 -17.49
C VAL A 1080 -16.43 -48.70 -17.17
N THR A 1081 -17.14 -48.83 -16.05
CA THR A 1081 -17.95 -47.77 -15.47
C THR A 1081 -17.23 -47.25 -14.23
N LEU A 1082 -16.98 -45.95 -14.18
CA LEU A 1082 -16.42 -45.26 -13.03
C LEU A 1082 -17.50 -44.37 -12.43
N THR A 1083 -17.75 -44.52 -11.13
CA THR A 1083 -18.70 -43.69 -10.38
C THR A 1083 -17.98 -43.00 -9.24
N ASP A 1084 -18.14 -41.68 -9.14
CA ASP A 1084 -17.58 -40.88 -8.06
C ASP A 1084 -18.49 -40.84 -6.82
N SER A 1085 -18.06 -40.17 -5.75
CA SER A 1085 -18.83 -40.12 -4.49
C SER A 1085 -20.09 -39.26 -4.56
N SER A 1086 -20.20 -38.39 -5.57
CA SER A 1086 -21.40 -37.59 -5.88
C SER A 1086 -22.33 -38.32 -6.86
N SER A 1087 -22.08 -39.60 -7.13
CA SER A 1087 -22.84 -40.44 -8.06
C SER A 1087 -22.77 -40.01 -9.54
N CYS A 1088 -21.78 -39.19 -9.92
CA CYS A 1088 -21.51 -38.91 -11.32
C CYS A 1088 -20.82 -40.10 -11.98
N ILE A 1089 -21.28 -40.48 -13.18
CA ILE A 1089 -20.83 -41.69 -13.88
C ILE A 1089 -20.07 -41.32 -15.15
N ALA A 1090 -18.93 -41.97 -15.37
CA ALA A 1090 -18.20 -41.99 -16.62
C ALA A 1090 -18.02 -43.43 -17.13
N THR A 1091 -18.11 -43.64 -18.44
CA THR A 1091 -17.93 -44.96 -19.08
C THR A 1091 -16.83 -44.90 -20.14
N SER A 1092 -16.01 -45.93 -20.22
CA SER A 1092 -14.99 -46.09 -21.28
C SER A 1092 -15.00 -47.51 -21.84
N VAL A 1093 -14.56 -47.66 -23.10
CA VAL A 1093 -14.45 -48.93 -23.81
C VAL A 1093 -12.98 -49.21 -24.08
N ILE A 1094 -12.49 -50.37 -23.65
CA ILE A 1094 -11.09 -50.77 -23.73
C ILE A 1094 -10.98 -52.05 -24.53
N THR A 1095 -10.10 -52.07 -25.52
CA THR A 1095 -9.84 -53.25 -26.35
C THR A 1095 -8.52 -53.89 -25.94
N ILE A 1096 -8.56 -55.13 -25.49
CA ILE A 1096 -7.38 -55.97 -25.29
C ILE A 1096 -7.10 -56.69 -26.61
N THR A 1097 -5.95 -56.40 -27.22
CA THR A 1097 -5.49 -57.06 -28.46
C THR A 1097 -4.74 -58.35 -28.14
N GLU A 1098 -4.57 -59.21 -29.16
CA GLU A 1098 -3.83 -60.47 -29.03
C GLU A 1098 -2.53 -60.42 -29.86
N PRO A 1099 -1.41 -60.99 -29.38
CA PRO A 1099 -0.19 -61.11 -30.19
C PRO A 1099 -0.38 -62.07 -31.37
N ALA A 1100 0.44 -61.96 -32.42
CA ALA A 1100 0.33 -62.83 -33.60
C ALA A 1100 0.68 -64.29 -33.29
N LEU A 1101 -0.12 -65.25 -33.78
CA LEU A 1101 0.08 -66.69 -33.56
C LEU A 1101 1.47 -67.16 -34.01
N LEU A 1102 2.24 -67.76 -33.10
CA LEU A 1102 3.52 -68.40 -33.41
C LEU A 1102 3.29 -69.63 -34.31
N SER A 1103 3.77 -69.56 -35.55
CA SER A 1103 3.60 -70.59 -36.56
C SER A 1103 4.93 -70.91 -37.25
N THR A 1104 5.08 -72.15 -37.71
CA THR A 1104 6.31 -72.61 -38.37
C THR A 1104 6.03 -73.54 -39.54
N SER A 1105 6.86 -73.42 -40.58
CA SER A 1105 6.94 -74.34 -41.71
C SER A 1105 8.33 -74.94 -41.80
N LEU A 1106 8.42 -76.18 -42.28
CA LEU A 1106 9.69 -76.90 -42.40
C LEU A 1106 10.05 -77.12 -43.87
N THR A 1107 11.31 -76.90 -44.21
CA THR A 1107 11.93 -77.29 -45.48
C THR A 1107 13.08 -78.25 -45.20
N TYR A 1108 13.38 -79.18 -46.10
CA TYR A 1108 14.43 -80.16 -45.85
C TYR A 1108 15.20 -80.55 -47.11
N ILE A 1109 16.41 -81.05 -46.94
CA ILE A 1109 17.25 -81.65 -47.96
C ILE A 1109 17.34 -83.15 -47.67
N LYS A 1110 17.10 -83.97 -48.71
CA LYS A 1110 17.12 -85.43 -48.66
C LYS A 1110 18.50 -85.98 -48.29
N VAL A 1111 18.52 -87.16 -47.68
CA VAL A 1111 19.77 -87.93 -47.54
C VAL A 1111 20.19 -88.52 -48.89
N SER A 1112 21.50 -88.60 -49.16
CA SER A 1112 22.01 -89.11 -50.45
C SER A 1112 21.81 -90.62 -50.63
N SER A 1113 21.61 -91.37 -49.55
CA SER A 1113 21.23 -92.78 -49.54
C SER A 1113 20.55 -93.16 -48.21
N ASP A 1114 19.85 -94.29 -48.15
CA ASP A 1114 19.20 -94.77 -46.91
C ASP A 1114 20.19 -95.07 -45.76
N SER A 1115 21.49 -95.17 -46.07
CA SER A 1115 22.56 -95.45 -45.10
C SER A 1115 23.38 -94.22 -44.68
N THR A 1116 23.08 -93.03 -45.20
CA THR A 1116 23.80 -91.79 -44.87
C THR A 1116 22.94 -90.86 -44.02
N CYS A 1117 23.60 -90.09 -43.15
CA CYS A 1117 22.97 -89.06 -42.32
C CYS A 1117 23.46 -87.68 -42.75
N ASP A 1118 23.26 -87.36 -44.03
CA ASP A 1118 23.70 -86.11 -44.65
C ASP A 1118 22.54 -85.17 -45.02
N GLY A 1119 21.33 -85.44 -44.53
CA GLY A 1119 20.15 -84.59 -44.72
C GLY A 1119 20.17 -83.37 -43.82
N SER A 1120 19.28 -82.41 -44.10
CA SER A 1120 19.07 -81.23 -43.25
C SER A 1120 17.60 -80.82 -43.22
N ALA A 1121 17.18 -80.15 -42.15
CA ALA A 1121 15.85 -79.56 -42.03
C ALA A 1121 15.96 -78.15 -41.47
N SER A 1122 15.19 -77.21 -42.01
CA SER A 1122 15.17 -75.80 -41.60
C SER A 1122 13.76 -75.36 -41.26
N ALA A 1123 13.62 -74.70 -40.12
CA ALA A 1123 12.38 -74.10 -39.65
C ALA A 1123 12.28 -72.64 -40.07
N ASN A 1124 11.19 -72.29 -40.75
CA ASN A 1124 10.84 -70.93 -41.12
C ASN A 1124 9.68 -70.48 -40.22
N VAL A 1125 9.97 -69.61 -39.26
CA VAL A 1125 9.03 -69.14 -38.22
C VAL A 1125 8.39 -67.82 -38.63
N THR A 1126 7.08 -67.71 -38.42
CA THR A 1126 6.28 -66.47 -38.62
C THR A 1126 5.33 -66.29 -37.44
N GLY A 1127 5.13 -65.06 -36.97
CA GLY A 1127 4.34 -64.76 -35.76
C GLY A 1127 5.10 -65.04 -34.46
N GLY A 1128 4.48 -64.83 -33.30
CA GLY A 1128 5.16 -64.83 -31.99
C GLY A 1128 6.09 -63.64 -31.77
N THR A 1129 6.84 -63.63 -30.68
CA THR A 1129 7.75 -62.54 -30.29
C THR A 1129 9.23 -62.95 -30.44
N PRO A 1130 10.00 -62.41 -31.41
CA PRO A 1130 11.44 -62.67 -31.52
C PRO A 1130 12.23 -62.22 -30.28
N PRO A 1131 13.39 -62.82 -29.96
CA PRO A 1131 14.05 -63.93 -30.66
C PRO A 1131 13.41 -65.31 -30.41
N TYR A 1132 13.61 -66.25 -31.34
CA TYR A 1132 13.17 -67.65 -31.21
C TYR A 1132 14.31 -68.57 -30.81
N THR A 1133 13.98 -69.59 -30.03
CA THR A 1133 14.85 -70.72 -29.70
C THR A 1133 14.31 -72.00 -30.35
N TYR A 1134 15.21 -72.90 -30.73
CA TYR A 1134 14.88 -74.15 -31.43
C TYR A 1134 15.41 -75.33 -30.63
N LEU A 1135 14.73 -76.47 -30.71
CA LEU A 1135 15.20 -77.74 -30.17
C LEU A 1135 14.72 -78.87 -31.07
N TRP A 1136 15.65 -79.46 -31.81
CA TRP A 1136 15.38 -80.61 -32.67
C TRP A 1136 15.44 -81.91 -31.86
N ASN A 1137 14.60 -82.88 -32.22
CA ASN A 1137 14.55 -84.20 -31.58
C ASN A 1137 15.62 -85.18 -32.12
N ASP A 1138 16.59 -84.68 -32.88
CA ASP A 1138 17.68 -85.48 -33.39
C ASP A 1138 18.63 -85.88 -32.24
N PRO A 1139 19.45 -86.93 -32.40
CA PRO A 1139 20.34 -87.38 -31.34
C PRO A 1139 21.32 -86.32 -30.80
N ALA A 1140 21.63 -85.28 -31.61
CA ALA A 1140 22.51 -84.19 -31.20
C ALA A 1140 21.75 -83.01 -30.56
N ALA A 1141 20.42 -83.05 -30.49
CA ALA A 1141 19.55 -82.04 -29.89
C ALA A 1141 19.88 -80.61 -30.37
N GLN A 1142 19.89 -80.41 -31.69
CA GLN A 1142 20.36 -79.15 -32.28
C GLN A 1142 19.45 -77.97 -31.91
N THR A 1143 20.03 -76.77 -31.76
CA THR A 1143 19.31 -75.57 -31.26
C THR A 1143 19.26 -74.39 -32.23
N LEU A 1144 19.74 -74.58 -33.45
CA LEU A 1144 19.64 -73.60 -34.52
C LEU A 1144 18.37 -73.81 -35.35
N ALA A 1145 17.96 -72.77 -36.07
CA ALA A 1145 16.80 -72.83 -36.98
C ALA A 1145 16.95 -73.92 -38.06
N THR A 1146 18.18 -74.26 -38.43
CA THR A 1146 18.50 -75.37 -39.33
C THR A 1146 19.29 -76.44 -38.59
N ALA A 1147 18.81 -77.69 -38.66
CA ALA A 1147 19.54 -78.87 -38.21
C ALA A 1147 20.16 -79.60 -39.41
N PHE A 1148 21.42 -80.02 -39.26
CA PHE A 1148 22.20 -80.73 -40.27
C PHE A 1148 22.58 -82.13 -39.80
N GLY A 1149 22.98 -83.00 -40.74
CA GLY A 1149 23.42 -84.35 -40.41
C GLY A 1149 22.27 -85.28 -40.02
N LEU A 1150 21.06 -85.00 -40.50
CA LEU A 1150 19.86 -85.76 -40.18
C LEU A 1150 19.84 -87.07 -40.99
N CYS A 1151 19.57 -88.17 -40.31
CA CYS A 1151 19.33 -89.48 -40.95
C CYS A 1151 17.90 -89.56 -41.49
N LEU A 1152 17.65 -90.55 -42.35
CA LEU A 1152 16.31 -90.89 -42.84
C LEU A 1152 15.35 -91.12 -41.65
N GLY A 1153 14.22 -90.41 -41.65
CA GLY A 1153 13.23 -90.51 -40.57
C GLY A 1153 12.51 -89.20 -40.26
N SER A 1154 11.62 -89.26 -39.26
CA SER A 1154 10.84 -88.11 -38.81
C SER A 1154 11.65 -87.24 -37.85
N GLN A 1155 11.81 -85.97 -38.21
CA GLN A 1155 12.51 -84.94 -37.45
C GLN A 1155 11.49 -83.92 -36.96
N THR A 1156 11.54 -83.58 -35.67
CA THR A 1156 10.62 -82.67 -34.99
C THR A 1156 11.42 -81.55 -34.35
N VAL A 1157 10.98 -80.31 -34.56
CA VAL A 1157 11.53 -79.14 -33.86
C VAL A 1157 10.48 -78.58 -32.90
N ALA A 1158 10.90 -78.29 -31.67
CA ALA A 1158 10.19 -77.41 -30.75
C ALA A 1158 10.76 -76.00 -30.87
N ILE A 1159 9.89 -75.01 -31.00
CA ILE A 1159 10.24 -73.62 -31.20
C ILE A 1159 9.60 -72.82 -30.08
N THR A 1160 10.39 -72.05 -29.36
CA THR A 1160 9.92 -71.19 -28.26
C THR A 1160 10.31 -69.75 -28.55
N ASP A 1161 9.36 -68.83 -28.45
CA ASP A 1161 9.59 -67.40 -28.64
C ASP A 1161 10.09 -66.70 -27.35
N ALA A 1162 10.36 -65.40 -27.41
CA ALA A 1162 10.91 -64.63 -26.30
C ALA A 1162 9.96 -64.48 -25.10
N ASN A 1163 8.65 -64.66 -25.33
CA ASN A 1163 7.62 -64.64 -24.29
C ASN A 1163 7.34 -66.04 -23.70
N GLY A 1164 8.07 -67.07 -24.16
CA GLY A 1164 7.92 -68.44 -23.69
C GLY A 1164 6.81 -69.22 -24.39
N CYS A 1165 6.22 -68.69 -25.46
CA CYS A 1165 5.18 -69.38 -26.23
C CYS A 1165 5.82 -70.47 -27.10
N THR A 1166 5.26 -71.68 -27.12
CA THR A 1166 5.88 -72.84 -27.80
C THR A 1166 5.02 -73.40 -28.94
N THR A 1167 5.67 -73.87 -30.01
CA THR A 1167 5.04 -74.68 -31.06
C THR A 1167 5.96 -75.83 -31.46
N THR A 1168 5.40 -76.97 -31.89
CA THR A 1168 6.17 -78.08 -32.44
C THR A 1168 5.78 -78.39 -33.88
N LYS A 1169 6.73 -78.83 -34.69
CA LYS A 1169 6.46 -79.26 -36.07
C LYS A 1169 7.38 -80.41 -36.46
N SER A 1170 6.83 -81.40 -37.16
CA SER A 1170 7.56 -82.55 -37.66
C SER A 1170 7.62 -82.57 -39.19
N ILE A 1171 8.73 -83.05 -39.72
CA ILE A 1171 8.94 -83.34 -41.14
C ILE A 1171 9.65 -84.68 -41.31
N TYR A 1172 9.39 -85.39 -42.40
CA TYR A 1172 10.06 -86.65 -42.71
C TYR A 1172 11.19 -86.41 -43.73
N VAL A 1173 12.43 -86.68 -43.34
CA VAL A 1173 13.60 -86.59 -44.24
C VAL A 1173 13.73 -87.93 -44.98
N ASP A 1174 13.51 -87.93 -46.30
CA ASP A 1174 13.61 -89.10 -47.18
C ASP A 1174 14.93 -89.12 -47.99
N SER A 1175 15.14 -90.17 -48.80
CA SER A 1175 16.35 -90.38 -49.61
C SER A 1175 16.14 -90.15 -51.12
N VAL A 1176 17.23 -89.98 -51.88
CA VAL A 1176 17.19 -89.83 -53.35
C VAL A 1176 17.16 -91.20 -54.05
N VAL A 1177 16.07 -91.53 -54.76
CA VAL A 1177 15.96 -92.73 -55.60
C VAL A 1177 16.24 -92.38 -57.07
N MET A 1178 17.24 -93.01 -57.70
CA MET A 1178 17.51 -92.94 -59.14
C MET A 1178 16.66 -93.99 -59.89
N GLY A 1179 15.67 -93.56 -60.69
CA GLY A 1179 14.99 -94.46 -61.64
C GLY A 1179 13.65 -93.97 -62.21
N ILE A 1180 13.67 -93.64 -63.52
CA ILE A 1180 12.66 -93.85 -64.58
C ILE A 1180 11.19 -93.42 -64.34
N ILE A 1181 10.74 -92.57 -65.28
CA ILE A 1181 9.38 -92.08 -65.53
C ILE A 1181 8.35 -93.23 -65.64
N VAL A 1182 7.29 -93.15 -64.83
CA VAL A 1182 6.02 -93.86 -65.02
C VAL A 1182 4.88 -92.84 -64.97
N ILE A 1183 4.13 -92.75 -66.05
CA ILE A 1183 2.87 -92.02 -66.17
C ILE A 1183 1.84 -92.76 -65.30
N GLN A 1184 1.17 -92.09 -64.35
CA GLN A 1184 -0.02 -92.65 -63.69
C GLN A 1184 -1.20 -91.68 -63.70
N GLN A 1185 -2.26 -92.17 -64.36
CA GLN A 1185 -3.69 -91.91 -64.29
C GLN A 1185 -4.18 -90.65 -63.55
N SER A 1186 -4.94 -89.84 -64.29
CA SER A 1186 -5.75 -88.72 -63.79
C SER A 1186 -6.79 -89.20 -62.78
N PHE A 1187 -6.78 -88.63 -61.58
CA PHE A 1187 -7.86 -88.74 -60.59
C PHE A 1187 -9.06 -87.89 -61.04
N GLU A 1188 -10.27 -88.44 -61.01
CA GLU A 1188 -11.51 -87.70 -61.26
C GLU A 1188 -12.62 -88.19 -60.33
N PHE A 1189 -13.44 -87.28 -59.79
CA PHE A 1189 -14.57 -87.59 -58.91
C PHE A 1189 -15.85 -86.91 -59.40
N ASN A 1190 -17.02 -87.51 -59.17
CA ASN A 1190 -18.32 -86.99 -59.57
C ASN A 1190 -19.12 -86.46 -58.38
N ILE A 1191 -20.07 -85.58 -58.70
CA ILE A 1191 -20.93 -84.90 -57.72
C ILE A 1191 -22.37 -85.02 -58.18
N TYR A 1192 -23.25 -85.64 -57.38
CA TYR A 1192 -24.67 -85.74 -57.70
C TYR A 1192 -25.57 -85.81 -56.44
N PRO A 1193 -26.83 -85.33 -56.49
CA PRO A 1193 -27.36 -84.45 -57.52
C PRO A 1193 -26.68 -83.06 -57.45
N ASN A 1194 -26.41 -82.46 -58.61
CA ASN A 1194 -25.86 -81.11 -58.71
C ASN A 1194 -26.44 -80.43 -59.97
N PRO A 1195 -27.43 -79.53 -59.84
CA PRO A 1195 -27.83 -78.79 -58.63
C PRO A 1195 -28.44 -79.65 -57.51
N THR A 1196 -28.26 -79.22 -56.25
CA THR A 1196 -28.80 -79.87 -55.03
C THR A 1196 -29.76 -78.94 -54.26
N THR A 1197 -30.64 -79.51 -53.43
CA THR A 1197 -31.48 -78.80 -52.47
C THR A 1197 -30.97 -78.90 -51.02
N GLY A 1198 -29.82 -79.52 -50.79
CA GLY A 1198 -29.22 -79.65 -49.46
C GLY A 1198 -28.06 -80.64 -49.46
N VAL A 1199 -28.33 -81.91 -49.72
CA VAL A 1199 -27.31 -82.98 -49.63
C VAL A 1199 -26.72 -83.31 -51.00
N VAL A 1200 -25.40 -83.54 -51.06
CA VAL A 1200 -24.64 -83.89 -52.26
C VAL A 1200 -23.77 -85.11 -52.00
N HIS A 1201 -23.74 -86.05 -52.94
CA HIS A 1201 -22.89 -87.24 -52.91
C HIS A 1201 -21.59 -86.99 -53.68
N LEU A 1202 -20.45 -87.36 -53.07
CA LEU A 1202 -19.17 -87.45 -53.74
C LEU A 1202 -18.89 -88.89 -54.14
N ASP A 1203 -18.78 -89.14 -55.44
CA ASP A 1203 -18.48 -90.45 -56.00
C ASP A 1203 -17.07 -90.46 -56.60
N PHE A 1204 -16.20 -91.28 -56.02
CA PHE A 1204 -14.78 -91.38 -56.37
C PHE A 1204 -14.47 -92.54 -57.33
N GLY A 1205 -15.49 -93.27 -57.82
CA GLY A 1205 -15.33 -94.44 -58.70
C GLY A 1205 -14.87 -95.72 -57.98
N GLU A 1206 -15.20 -96.89 -58.55
CA GLU A 1206 -14.85 -98.20 -57.97
C GLU A 1206 -13.32 -98.44 -57.99
N ASN A 1207 -12.75 -98.87 -56.86
CA ASN A 1207 -11.35 -99.30 -56.65
C ASN A 1207 -10.25 -98.21 -56.47
N ASP A 1208 -10.58 -96.96 -56.11
CA ASP A 1208 -9.58 -95.98 -55.70
C ASP A 1208 -9.38 -95.94 -54.17
N ASN A 1209 -8.34 -96.59 -53.64
CA ASN A 1209 -8.06 -96.66 -52.19
C ASN A 1209 -7.18 -95.51 -51.64
N ARG A 1210 -7.03 -94.39 -52.36
CA ARG A 1210 -6.26 -93.23 -51.85
C ARG A 1210 -7.00 -92.49 -50.74
N ASP A 1211 -6.29 -92.07 -49.70
CA ASP A 1211 -6.83 -91.11 -48.73
C ASP A 1211 -6.99 -89.74 -49.42
N VAL A 1212 -8.10 -89.05 -49.16
CA VAL A 1212 -8.39 -87.75 -49.77
C VAL A 1212 -8.79 -86.74 -48.71
N ASN A 1213 -8.29 -85.51 -48.85
CA ASN A 1213 -8.76 -84.37 -48.07
C ASN A 1213 -9.84 -83.63 -48.87
N VAL A 1214 -11.04 -83.52 -48.31
CA VAL A 1214 -12.18 -82.84 -48.92
C VAL A 1214 -12.43 -81.53 -48.19
N SER A 1215 -12.46 -80.43 -48.92
CA SER A 1215 -12.83 -79.10 -48.42
C SER A 1215 -13.95 -78.50 -49.25
N VAL A 1216 -14.95 -77.91 -48.59
CA VAL A 1216 -16.03 -77.16 -49.26
C VAL A 1216 -15.89 -75.69 -48.88
N PHE A 1217 -15.96 -74.80 -49.86
CA PHE A 1217 -15.89 -73.36 -49.68
C PHE A 1217 -17.02 -72.64 -50.40
N ASP A 1218 -17.44 -71.51 -49.83
CA ASP A 1218 -18.35 -70.57 -50.49
C ASP A 1218 -17.60 -69.71 -51.53
N ILE A 1219 -18.33 -68.84 -52.25
CA ILE A 1219 -17.76 -67.95 -53.27
C ILE A 1219 -16.73 -66.93 -52.73
N SER A 1220 -16.69 -66.69 -51.42
CA SER A 1220 -15.72 -65.78 -50.78
C SER A 1220 -14.41 -66.48 -50.43
N GLY A 1221 -14.35 -67.82 -50.61
CA GLY A 1221 -13.19 -68.64 -50.24
C GLY A 1221 -13.20 -69.11 -48.79
N LYS A 1222 -14.28 -68.85 -48.03
CA LYS A 1222 -14.44 -69.35 -46.65
C LYS A 1222 -14.70 -70.85 -46.69
N ILE A 1223 -13.86 -71.62 -46.00
CA ILE A 1223 -14.06 -73.07 -45.83
C ILE A 1223 -15.23 -73.29 -44.87
N ILE A 1224 -16.24 -74.03 -45.33
CA ILE A 1224 -17.44 -74.40 -44.55
C ILE A 1224 -17.42 -75.87 -44.11
N LEU A 1225 -16.62 -76.71 -44.77
CA LEU A 1225 -16.40 -78.11 -44.40
C LEU A 1225 -14.96 -78.48 -44.73
N LEU A 1226 -14.29 -79.20 -43.82
CA LEU A 1226 -12.98 -79.80 -44.04
C LEU A 1226 -12.98 -81.19 -43.42
N GLN A 1227 -12.69 -82.22 -44.21
CA GLN A 1227 -12.70 -83.62 -43.76
C GLN A 1227 -11.61 -84.42 -44.46
N ASP A 1228 -10.85 -85.18 -43.67
CA ASP A 1228 -10.00 -86.27 -44.18
C ASP A 1228 -10.82 -87.55 -44.30
N ILE A 1229 -10.81 -88.15 -45.50
CA ILE A 1229 -11.53 -89.39 -45.82
C ILE A 1229 -10.50 -90.47 -46.13
N ALA A 1230 -10.48 -91.52 -45.30
CA ALA A 1230 -9.66 -92.69 -45.54
C ALA A 1230 -10.15 -93.49 -46.76
N GLY A 1231 -9.22 -94.05 -47.54
CA GLY A 1231 -9.50 -94.72 -48.82
C GLY A 1231 -10.50 -95.88 -48.76
N THR A 1232 -10.70 -96.49 -47.59
CA THR A 1232 -11.65 -97.60 -47.36
C THR A 1232 -13.08 -97.17 -47.05
N ALA A 1233 -13.36 -95.87 -46.87
CA ALA A 1233 -14.66 -95.34 -46.46
C ALA A 1233 -15.44 -94.64 -47.60
N LYS A 1234 -15.04 -94.84 -48.86
CA LYS A 1234 -15.46 -94.01 -50.00
C LYS A 1234 -16.86 -94.27 -50.56
N GLU A 1235 -17.50 -95.39 -50.26
CA GLU A 1235 -18.74 -95.77 -50.96
C GLU A 1235 -19.95 -94.88 -50.63
N ASN A 1236 -19.93 -94.03 -49.59
CA ASN A 1236 -21.07 -93.17 -49.23
C ASN A 1236 -20.68 -91.86 -48.50
N TYR A 1237 -19.86 -90.97 -49.09
CA TYR A 1237 -19.59 -89.66 -48.48
C TYR A 1237 -20.56 -88.58 -48.95
N ASN A 1238 -21.38 -88.10 -48.00
CA ASN A 1238 -22.40 -87.08 -48.23
C ASN A 1238 -21.96 -85.75 -47.63
N ILE A 1239 -22.08 -84.68 -48.40
CA ILE A 1239 -21.96 -83.31 -47.94
C ILE A 1239 -23.37 -82.78 -47.72
N ASP A 1240 -23.73 -82.47 -46.48
CA ASP A 1240 -24.99 -81.81 -46.15
C ASP A 1240 -24.80 -80.28 -46.10
N LEU A 1241 -25.43 -79.58 -47.03
CA LEU A 1241 -25.47 -78.12 -47.13
C LEU A 1241 -26.86 -77.55 -46.78
N SER A 1242 -27.73 -78.32 -46.13
CA SER A 1242 -29.13 -77.95 -45.92
C SER A 1242 -29.34 -76.70 -45.04
N GLU A 1243 -28.38 -76.36 -44.19
CA GLU A 1243 -28.39 -75.17 -43.34
C GLU A 1243 -27.75 -73.93 -43.99
N TYR A 1244 -27.21 -74.05 -45.20
CA TYR A 1244 -26.50 -72.96 -45.88
C TYR A 1244 -27.36 -72.28 -46.96
N SER A 1245 -27.14 -70.99 -47.16
CA SER A 1245 -27.91 -70.16 -48.10
C SER A 1245 -27.76 -70.62 -49.56
N ARG A 1246 -28.81 -70.43 -50.37
CA ARG A 1246 -28.75 -70.66 -51.82
C ARG A 1246 -27.53 -69.98 -52.44
N GLY A 1247 -26.79 -70.69 -53.29
CA GLY A 1247 -25.54 -70.15 -53.81
C GLY A 1247 -24.67 -71.15 -54.55
N ILE A 1248 -23.50 -70.66 -54.96
CA ILE A 1248 -22.44 -71.47 -55.54
C ILE A 1248 -21.47 -71.83 -54.44
N TYR A 1249 -21.21 -73.12 -54.30
CA TYR A 1249 -20.16 -73.67 -53.45
C TYR A 1249 -19.15 -74.39 -54.34
N TYR A 1250 -17.98 -74.63 -53.80
CA TYR A 1250 -16.94 -75.40 -54.48
C TYR A 1250 -16.43 -76.47 -53.52
N VAL A 1251 -16.34 -77.70 -54.01
CA VAL A 1251 -15.66 -78.78 -53.30
C VAL A 1251 -14.31 -79.00 -53.94
N ARG A 1252 -13.27 -79.02 -53.11
CA ARG A 1252 -11.90 -79.30 -53.48
C ARG A 1252 -11.48 -80.59 -52.80
N VAL A 1253 -10.95 -81.50 -53.60
CA VAL A 1253 -10.42 -82.80 -53.17
C VAL A 1253 -8.92 -82.81 -53.46
N HIS A 1254 -8.12 -83.09 -52.44
CA HIS A 1254 -6.67 -83.26 -52.54
C HIS A 1254 -6.30 -84.71 -52.27
N ASP A 1255 -5.67 -85.39 -53.23
CA ASP A 1255 -5.31 -86.82 -53.14
C ASP A 1255 -3.85 -87.04 -52.68
N GLY A 1256 -3.23 -86.00 -52.13
CA GLY A 1256 -1.83 -85.99 -51.72
C GLY A 1256 -0.84 -85.69 -52.85
N LYS A 1257 -1.27 -85.67 -54.13
CA LYS A 1257 -0.43 -85.33 -55.29
C LYS A 1257 -1.02 -84.22 -56.17
N SER A 1258 -2.33 -84.06 -56.17
CA SER A 1258 -3.06 -83.18 -57.09
C SER A 1258 -4.34 -82.65 -56.42
N VAL A 1259 -4.74 -81.42 -56.80
CA VAL A 1259 -5.93 -80.73 -56.28
C VAL A 1259 -6.99 -80.68 -57.37
N HIS A 1260 -8.18 -81.24 -57.09
CA HIS A 1260 -9.31 -81.24 -58.01
C HIS A 1260 -10.46 -80.44 -57.42
N THR A 1261 -11.01 -79.48 -58.16
CA THR A 1261 -12.11 -78.63 -57.68
C THR A 1261 -13.31 -78.75 -58.59
N LYS A 1262 -14.50 -79.00 -58.03
CA LYS A 1262 -15.77 -79.02 -58.75
C LYS A 1262 -16.78 -78.11 -58.05
N LYS A 1263 -17.65 -77.49 -58.85
CA LYS A 1263 -18.69 -76.56 -58.42
C LYS A 1263 -19.90 -77.33 -57.90
N ILE A 1264 -20.52 -76.88 -56.81
CA ILE A 1264 -21.84 -77.29 -56.31
C ILE A 1264 -22.81 -76.12 -56.44
N SER A 1265 -23.98 -76.35 -57.03
CA SER A 1265 -25.06 -75.37 -57.11
C SER A 1265 -26.17 -75.74 -56.13
N LEU A 1266 -26.29 -74.99 -55.03
CA LEU A 1266 -27.37 -75.13 -54.05
C LEU A 1266 -28.53 -74.20 -54.42
N ILE A 1267 -29.68 -74.78 -54.78
CA ILE A 1267 -30.80 -74.06 -55.41
C ILE A 1267 -32.05 -73.92 -54.52
N ARG A 1268 -31.97 -74.30 -53.25
CA ARG A 1268 -33.10 -74.29 -52.31
C ARG A 1268 -33.46 -72.89 -51.83
#